data_AF-A0A2E6SZH3-F1
#
_entry.id   AF-A0A2E6SZH3-F1
#
_cell.length_a   1.000
_cell.length_b   1.000
_cell.length_c   1.000
_cell.angle_alpha   90.00
_cell.angle_beta   90.00
_cell.angle_gamma   90.00
#
_symmetry.space_group_name_H-M   'P 1'
#
loop_
_entity.id
_entity.type
_entity.pdbx_description
1 polymer ?
#
loop_
_entity_poly.entity_id
_entity_poly.type
_entity_poly.pdbx_seq_one_letter_code
_entity_poly.pdbx_strand_id
1 'polypeptide(L)'
;MKKFITYVFPVTAVLVAVVNIFFSNPQYPSLEKELEEYKLLGDIQKQNIIYWKLIHADSSHVANHFNFISTYFQLPIANNGMGRGEFLEYNTVVDYYRHFLGSSKSEVSDIGKFGRGMCFYHTGYIEEALTSFVNIYNQKMPYLNYIYGHYFGYNNYEKSVEYLKKEIESNPSNVLARKHLALKYMNHEKPVVLNEMLKDSLSFVHVSNKVKRYTYFELRDLKNYTKAIFGRFFSGVNAFGFTGALLILIIWFCYLLFIHKYLIKRWRLALVVLILGMCFAFVTSLITDFNSYVLGFKLKDRFFSDFVYCVVGIGAIEELVKILPLLLVMVFSRKLKEPIDFVVFASISALGFAFIENLIYFDESSLNTIQGRSLSSTVTHMFNSSLVAYGIAIGKFAKKKNWGWYFLLFYGLSAICHGFYDFWLINSIARSFSFITFIWLLASMVLWVSVLNNCLNNSYNKKIIWTYNPDRLNSYLLFGLSAIFLFEYCLMGWRFNAEVANAELQKDLSSGFFLLLFLTTKLSRFDVIPNYWAPLRLWDWNTLFSVPRVEAQSFNLDQIIGSEVIIENYGEYGVLAKHLPIKGEVVKRELLSWEKDWYLIKLNEPLNIAWKKQYFIWLKTKDPNEIFLSRDQQPVQVRLVNKIDDLAKERKRKRDFLFVDLALVSNQ
;
A
#
# COMPACT_ATOMS: atom_id res chain seq x y z
N MET A 1 11.17 16.56 -9.98
CA MET A 1 12.51 16.74 -9.36
C MET A 1 12.79 18.19 -8.97
N LYS A 2 12.76 19.16 -9.89
CA LYS A 2 12.99 20.60 -9.57
C LYS A 2 12.18 21.09 -8.36
N LYS A 3 10.86 20.93 -8.36
CA LYS A 3 9.99 21.33 -7.23
C LYS A 3 10.33 20.64 -5.91
N PHE A 4 10.77 19.38 -5.94
CA PHE A 4 11.21 18.67 -4.73
C PHE A 4 12.46 19.34 -4.16
N ILE A 5 13.49 19.57 -4.99
CA ILE A 5 14.75 20.19 -4.59
C ILE A 5 14.53 21.63 -4.12
N THR A 6 13.67 22.39 -4.80
CA THR A 6 13.45 23.82 -4.48
C THR A 6 12.58 24.04 -3.25
N TYR A 7 11.59 23.17 -2.99
CA TYR A 7 10.59 23.42 -1.94
C TYR A 7 10.55 22.35 -0.85
N VAL A 8 10.60 21.07 -1.21
CA VAL A 8 10.46 19.99 -0.21
C VAL A 8 11.76 19.80 0.55
N PHE A 9 12.89 19.69 -0.15
CA PHE A 9 14.20 19.43 0.46
C PHE A 9 14.62 20.50 1.49
N PRO A 10 14.49 21.81 1.25
CA PRO A 10 14.84 22.81 2.25
C PRO A 10 13.96 22.73 3.50
N VAL A 11 12.66 22.47 3.34
CA VAL A 11 11.73 22.27 4.45
C VAL A 11 12.11 21.01 5.25
N THR A 12 12.45 19.92 4.57
CA THR A 12 12.96 18.71 5.23
C THR A 12 14.24 19.01 6.02
N ALA A 13 15.20 19.72 5.43
CA ALA A 13 16.46 20.04 6.10
C ALA A 13 16.25 20.91 7.36
N VAL A 14 15.37 21.92 7.28
CA VAL A 14 15.00 22.75 8.44
C VAL A 14 14.31 21.90 9.51
N LEU A 15 13.38 21.03 9.13
CA LEU A 15 12.70 20.14 10.08
C LEU A 15 13.65 19.15 10.75
N VAL A 16 14.61 18.60 10.00
CA VAL A 16 15.66 17.74 10.56
C VAL A 16 16.47 18.50 11.60
N ALA A 17 16.89 19.74 11.31
CA ALA A 17 17.60 20.57 12.26
C ALA A 17 16.74 20.83 13.52
N VAL A 18 15.47 21.20 13.36
CA VAL A 18 14.53 21.44 14.47
C VAL A 18 14.38 20.17 15.32
N VAL A 19 14.10 19.01 14.72
CA VAL A 19 13.92 17.76 15.46
C VAL A 19 15.18 17.38 16.23
N ASN A 20 16.37 17.54 15.64
CA ASN A 20 17.63 17.25 16.32
C ASN A 20 17.94 18.25 17.45
N ILE A 21 17.51 19.50 17.33
CA ILE A 21 17.65 20.49 18.41
C ILE A 21 16.72 20.16 19.58
N PHE A 22 15.44 19.89 19.31
CA PHE A 22 14.43 19.73 20.36
C PHE A 22 14.36 18.31 20.95
N PHE A 23 14.83 17.28 20.24
CA PHE A 23 14.69 15.86 20.63
C PHE A 23 16.01 15.08 20.65
N SER A 24 17.15 15.76 20.83
CA SER A 24 18.50 15.20 20.64
C SER A 24 18.87 14.02 21.55
N ASN A 25 18.43 14.01 22.82
CA ASN A 25 18.75 12.94 23.76
C ASN A 25 17.53 12.55 24.59
N PRO A 26 17.06 11.29 24.51
CA PRO A 26 16.03 10.82 25.42
C PRO A 26 16.61 10.72 26.84
N GLN A 27 16.06 11.48 27.77
CA GLN A 27 16.30 11.24 29.20
C GLN A 27 15.23 10.27 29.70
N TYR A 28 15.54 8.97 29.63
CA TYR A 28 14.68 7.97 30.26
C TYR A 28 14.92 7.98 31.77
N PRO A 29 13.85 8.02 32.59
CA PRO A 29 14.00 8.07 34.05
C PRO A 29 14.51 6.75 34.64
N SER A 30 14.40 5.63 33.91
CA SER A 30 14.93 4.32 34.31
C SER A 30 15.16 3.39 33.10
N LEU A 31 15.92 2.31 33.31
CA LEU A 31 16.14 1.26 32.30
C LEU A 31 14.83 0.56 31.90
N GLU A 32 13.87 0.42 32.83
CA GLU A 32 12.56 -0.17 32.54
C GLU A 32 11.73 0.72 31.62
N LYS A 33 11.79 2.04 31.81
CA LYS A 33 11.11 3.00 30.93
C LYS A 33 11.76 3.05 29.56
N GLU A 34 13.08 3.01 29.49
CA GLU A 34 13.81 2.85 28.23
C GLU A 34 13.44 1.53 27.52
N LEU A 35 13.31 0.43 28.25
CA LEU A 35 12.90 -0.86 27.71
C LEU A 35 11.46 -0.85 27.16
N GLU A 36 10.52 -0.20 27.85
CA GLU A 36 9.14 -0.03 27.37
C GLU A 36 9.09 0.66 26.01
N GLU A 37 9.93 1.68 25.80
CA GLU A 37 10.01 2.41 24.53
C GLU A 37 10.58 1.56 23.40
N TYR A 38 11.67 0.81 23.64
CA TYR A 38 12.20 -0.10 22.62
C TYR A 38 11.29 -1.30 22.33
N LYS A 39 10.47 -1.72 23.30
CA LYS A 39 9.39 -2.70 23.06
C LYS A 39 8.34 -2.16 22.12
N LEU A 40 7.94 -0.89 22.27
CA LEU A 40 6.99 -0.22 21.37
C LEU A 40 7.56 -0.06 19.97
N LEU A 41 8.85 0.29 19.84
CA LEU A 41 9.53 0.40 18.55
C LEU A 41 9.77 -0.95 17.85
N GLY A 42 9.66 -2.06 18.58
CA GLY A 42 10.06 -3.37 18.07
C GLY A 42 11.57 -3.51 17.84
N ASP A 43 12.38 -2.64 18.45
CA ASP A 43 13.84 -2.68 18.34
C ASP A 43 14.40 -3.79 19.24
N ILE A 44 14.47 -5.01 18.69
CA ILE A 44 14.91 -6.21 19.42
C ILE A 44 16.36 -6.04 19.92
N GLN A 45 17.20 -5.31 19.19
CA GLN A 45 18.61 -5.16 19.53
C GLN A 45 18.77 -4.26 20.75
N LYS A 46 18.15 -3.08 20.75
CA LYS A 46 18.17 -2.20 21.92
C LYS A 46 17.45 -2.84 23.11
N GLN A 47 16.36 -3.55 22.90
CA GLN A 47 15.72 -4.36 23.95
C GLN A 47 16.72 -5.36 24.58
N ASN A 48 17.45 -6.12 23.76
CA ASN A 48 18.42 -7.10 24.24
C ASN A 48 19.54 -6.46 25.09
N ILE A 49 20.06 -5.31 24.64
CA ILE A 49 21.08 -4.55 25.37
C ILE A 49 20.54 -4.08 26.73
N ILE A 50 19.31 -3.58 26.80
CA ILE A 50 18.72 -3.14 28.07
C ILE A 50 18.46 -4.32 29.00
N TYR A 51 17.97 -5.46 28.48
CA TYR A 51 17.83 -6.67 29.31
C TYR A 51 19.18 -7.13 29.87
N TRP A 52 20.27 -7.05 29.09
CA TRP A 52 21.61 -7.35 29.57
C TRP A 52 22.01 -6.44 30.74
N LYS A 53 21.74 -5.13 30.64
CA LYS A 53 21.97 -4.19 31.76
C LYS A 53 21.13 -4.54 32.99
N LEU A 54 19.85 -4.86 32.78
CA LEU A 54 18.91 -5.20 33.86
C LEU A 54 19.33 -6.47 34.62
N ILE A 55 19.79 -7.53 33.93
CA ILE A 55 20.25 -8.76 34.61
C ILE A 55 21.57 -8.56 35.38
N HIS A 56 22.39 -7.58 34.99
CA HIS A 56 23.60 -7.21 35.74
C HIS A 56 23.29 -6.30 36.93
N ALA A 57 22.26 -5.46 36.82
CA ALA A 57 21.77 -4.65 37.92
C ALA A 57 21.08 -5.50 38.99
N ASP A 58 20.24 -6.46 38.58
CA ASP A 58 19.57 -7.40 39.46
C ASP A 58 19.35 -8.75 38.76
N SER A 59 20.20 -9.73 39.10
CA SER A 59 20.15 -11.08 38.55
C SER A 59 19.04 -11.94 39.15
N SER A 60 18.34 -11.50 40.20
CA SER A 60 17.25 -12.29 40.80
C SER A 60 15.99 -12.32 39.93
N HIS A 61 15.85 -11.36 39.01
CA HIS A 61 14.68 -11.21 38.15
C HIS A 61 14.71 -12.16 36.94
N VAL A 62 14.17 -13.36 37.12
CA VAL A 62 14.07 -14.42 36.09
C VAL A 62 13.47 -13.93 34.77
N ALA A 63 12.49 -13.02 34.81
CA ALA A 63 11.86 -12.47 33.62
C ALA A 63 12.86 -11.74 32.71
N ASN A 64 13.84 -11.03 33.29
CA ASN A 64 14.86 -10.32 32.53
C ASN A 64 15.81 -11.32 31.83
N HIS A 65 16.16 -12.42 32.51
CA HIS A 65 16.93 -13.51 31.91
C HIS A 65 16.19 -14.19 30.76
N PHE A 66 14.92 -14.56 30.97
CA PHE A 66 14.08 -15.15 29.93
C PHE A 66 14.00 -14.26 28.68
N ASN A 67 13.71 -12.97 28.87
CA ASN A 67 13.56 -12.03 27.75
C ASN A 67 14.90 -11.67 27.09
N PHE A 68 16.00 -11.60 27.86
CA PHE A 68 17.34 -11.43 27.31
C PHE A 68 17.69 -12.58 26.35
N ILE A 69 17.58 -13.83 26.81
CA ILE A 69 17.93 -14.99 25.97
C ILE A 69 17.00 -15.07 24.77
N SER A 70 15.69 -14.88 24.97
CA SER A 70 14.71 -14.91 23.89
C SER A 70 15.01 -13.88 22.80
N THR A 71 15.36 -12.64 23.18
CA THR A 71 15.71 -11.58 22.21
C THR A 71 17.08 -11.84 21.57
N TYR A 72 18.06 -12.37 22.31
CA TYR A 72 19.38 -12.71 21.78
C TYR A 72 19.28 -13.70 20.61
N PHE A 73 18.46 -14.75 20.73
CA PHE A 73 18.27 -15.74 19.66
C PHE A 73 17.37 -15.28 18.51
N GLN A 74 16.65 -14.15 18.67
CA GLN A 74 15.91 -13.51 17.57
C GLN A 74 16.82 -12.63 16.70
N LEU A 75 17.94 -12.16 17.24
CA LEU A 75 18.89 -11.32 16.50
C LEU A 75 19.61 -12.12 15.40
N PRO A 76 19.94 -11.47 14.26
CA PRO A 76 20.73 -12.09 13.21
C PRO A 76 22.13 -12.46 13.73
N ILE A 77 22.75 -13.44 13.08
CA ILE A 77 24.15 -13.81 13.35
C ILE A 77 25.02 -12.57 13.09
N ALA A 78 25.87 -12.24 14.06
CA ALA A 78 26.79 -11.11 13.95
C ALA A 78 27.74 -11.29 12.76
N ASN A 79 28.24 -10.20 12.19
CA ASN A 79 29.15 -10.24 11.03
C ASN A 79 30.43 -11.05 11.28
N ASN A 80 30.86 -11.15 12.54
CA ASN A 80 32.02 -11.96 12.95
C ASN A 80 31.72 -13.46 13.07
N GLY A 81 30.45 -13.88 12.96
CA GLY A 81 30.00 -15.26 13.12
C GLY A 81 30.04 -15.82 14.55
N MET A 82 30.52 -15.06 15.53
CA MET A 82 30.76 -15.53 16.90
C MET A 82 29.64 -15.17 17.88
N GLY A 83 28.70 -14.33 17.46
CA GLY A 83 27.63 -13.79 18.30
C GLY A 83 26.36 -13.49 17.54
N ARG A 84 25.49 -12.69 18.16
CA ARG A 84 24.25 -12.20 17.55
C ARG A 84 24.06 -10.72 17.82
N GLY A 85 23.54 -9.99 16.83
CA GLY A 85 23.45 -8.53 16.86
C GLY A 85 24.82 -7.86 16.97
N GLU A 86 24.86 -6.67 17.57
CA GLU A 86 26.09 -5.86 17.70
C GLU A 86 26.92 -6.13 18.96
N PHE A 87 26.35 -6.78 19.99
CA PHE A 87 26.84 -6.59 21.35
C PHE A 87 27.56 -7.78 21.99
N LEU A 88 27.13 -9.04 21.75
CA LEU A 88 27.63 -10.19 22.54
C LEU A 88 27.96 -11.42 21.69
N GLU A 89 29.13 -12.00 22.00
CA GLU A 89 29.49 -13.34 21.55
C GLU A 89 28.73 -14.40 22.34
N TYR A 90 28.48 -15.54 21.69
CA TYR A 90 27.73 -16.63 22.30
C TYR A 90 28.40 -17.19 23.56
N ASN A 91 29.74 -17.29 23.54
CA ASN A 91 30.51 -17.79 24.67
C ASN A 91 30.36 -16.88 25.90
N THR A 92 30.34 -15.56 25.71
CA THR A 92 30.13 -14.61 26.80
C THR A 92 28.79 -14.82 27.51
N VAL A 93 27.73 -15.10 26.73
CA VAL A 93 26.40 -15.38 27.27
C VAL A 93 26.39 -16.70 28.06
N VAL A 94 27.01 -17.74 27.51
CA VAL A 94 27.09 -19.05 28.18
C VAL A 94 27.92 -18.98 29.46
N ASP A 95 29.06 -18.29 29.42
CA ASP A 95 29.98 -18.15 30.54
C ASP A 95 29.34 -17.37 31.70
N TYR A 96 28.55 -16.34 31.39
CA TYR A 96 27.75 -15.62 32.38
C TYR A 96 26.85 -16.56 33.19
N TYR A 97 26.08 -17.44 32.53
CA TYR A 97 25.22 -18.40 33.23
C TYR A 97 26.01 -19.53 33.91
N ARG A 98 27.17 -19.92 33.35
CA ARG A 98 28.04 -20.92 33.96
C ARG A 98 28.55 -20.48 35.33
N HIS A 99 28.84 -19.19 35.51
CA HIS A 99 29.29 -18.64 36.79
C HIS A 99 28.28 -18.90 37.94
N PHE A 100 26.99 -18.85 37.65
CA PHE A 100 25.95 -19.09 38.66
C PHE A 100 25.81 -20.55 39.08
N LEU A 101 26.19 -21.51 38.23
CA LEU A 101 26.02 -22.95 38.50
C LEU A 101 26.80 -23.41 39.75
N GLY A 102 27.96 -22.80 40.01
CA GLY A 102 28.82 -23.11 41.16
C GLY A 102 28.40 -22.45 42.47
N SER A 103 27.32 -21.65 42.49
CA SER A 103 26.86 -20.98 43.70
C SER A 103 26.27 -21.96 44.71
N SER A 104 26.60 -21.79 45.99
CA SER A 104 26.02 -22.56 47.09
C SER A 104 24.57 -22.19 47.40
N LYS A 105 24.10 -21.02 46.92
CA LYS A 105 22.70 -20.60 47.04
C LYS A 105 21.87 -21.24 45.93
N SER A 106 20.86 -22.03 46.31
CA SER A 106 19.98 -22.73 45.37
C SER A 106 19.30 -21.78 44.38
N GLU A 107 18.83 -20.62 44.82
CA GLU A 107 18.18 -19.60 43.98
C GLU A 107 19.10 -19.10 42.85
N VAL A 108 20.37 -18.84 43.17
CA VAL A 108 21.36 -18.37 42.20
C VAL A 108 21.75 -19.50 41.25
N SER A 109 21.97 -20.70 41.79
CA SER A 109 22.26 -21.90 40.98
C SER A 109 21.13 -22.20 39.99
N ASP A 110 19.87 -22.02 40.41
CA ASP A 110 18.68 -22.21 39.58
C ASP A 110 18.62 -21.22 38.41
N ILE A 111 19.06 -19.98 38.59
CA ILE A 111 19.19 -18.99 37.50
C ILE A 111 20.24 -19.44 36.47
N GLY A 112 21.38 -19.96 36.93
CA GLY A 112 22.39 -20.56 36.07
C GLY A 112 21.85 -21.74 35.26
N LYS A 113 21.13 -22.66 35.91
CA LYS A 113 20.51 -23.82 35.26
C LYS A 113 19.43 -23.40 34.26
N PHE A 114 18.58 -22.44 34.62
CA PHE A 114 17.55 -21.89 33.75
C PHE A 114 18.14 -21.25 32.50
N GLY A 115 19.12 -20.35 32.66
CA GLY A 115 19.76 -19.68 31.53
C GLY A 115 20.50 -20.64 30.60
N ARG A 116 21.26 -21.60 31.17
CA ARG A 116 21.90 -22.66 30.39
C ARG A 116 20.88 -23.52 29.64
N GLY A 117 19.80 -23.91 30.31
CA GLY A 117 18.72 -24.68 29.70
C GLY A 117 18.04 -23.93 28.55
N MET A 118 17.80 -22.63 28.72
CA MET A 118 17.27 -21.76 27.66
C MET A 118 18.21 -21.62 26.46
N CYS A 119 19.52 -21.48 26.69
CA CYS A 119 20.49 -21.49 25.59
C CYS A 119 20.41 -22.78 24.79
N PHE A 120 20.43 -23.94 25.46
CA PHE A 120 20.31 -25.24 24.81
C PHE A 120 18.98 -25.38 24.04
N TYR A 121 17.89 -24.95 24.66
CA TYR A 121 16.55 -24.97 24.07
C TYR A 121 16.51 -24.22 22.72
N HIS A 122 17.07 -23.01 22.66
CA HIS A 122 17.10 -22.22 21.43
C HIS A 122 18.08 -22.74 20.37
N THR A 123 19.13 -23.43 20.79
CA THR A 123 20.09 -24.09 19.87
C THR A 123 19.63 -25.47 19.38
N GLY A 124 18.52 -26.01 19.90
CA GLY A 124 17.96 -27.30 19.50
C GLY A 124 18.46 -28.51 20.30
N TYR A 125 19.29 -28.32 21.33
CA TYR A 125 19.77 -29.36 22.24
C TYR A 125 18.74 -29.62 23.35
N ILE A 126 17.63 -30.25 22.97
CA ILE A 126 16.44 -30.36 23.82
C ILE A 126 16.66 -31.23 25.06
N GLU A 127 17.44 -32.31 24.95
CA GLU A 127 17.69 -33.22 26.09
C GLU A 127 18.53 -32.53 27.16
N GLU A 128 19.55 -31.77 26.76
CA GLU A 128 20.40 -30.98 27.63
C GLU A 128 19.63 -29.82 28.27
N ALA A 129 18.70 -29.23 27.52
CA ALA A 129 17.80 -28.21 28.05
C ALA A 129 16.91 -28.79 29.16
N LEU A 130 16.24 -29.92 28.91
CA LEU A 130 15.38 -30.59 29.88
C LEU A 130 16.15 -31.04 31.11
N THR A 131 17.34 -31.61 30.92
CA THR A 131 18.23 -31.98 32.03
C THR A 131 18.56 -30.76 32.89
N SER A 132 18.81 -29.61 32.28
CA SER A 132 19.09 -28.37 33.01
C SER A 132 17.85 -27.91 33.80
N PHE A 133 16.67 -27.98 33.19
CA PHE A 133 15.41 -27.55 33.80
C PHE A 133 14.92 -28.46 34.94
N VAL A 134 15.04 -29.79 34.79
CA VAL A 134 14.62 -30.77 35.82
C VAL A 134 15.44 -30.61 37.10
N ASN A 135 16.70 -30.19 36.97
CA ASN A 135 17.60 -29.97 38.11
C ASN A 135 17.40 -28.62 38.82
N ILE A 136 16.47 -27.77 38.37
CA ILE A 136 16.08 -26.54 39.07
C ILE A 136 15.36 -26.91 40.36
N TYR A 137 15.76 -26.34 41.51
CA TYR A 137 15.12 -26.62 42.78
C TYR A 137 13.73 -25.96 42.87
N ASN A 138 13.64 -24.68 42.50
CA ASN A 138 12.36 -23.97 42.46
C ASN A 138 11.54 -24.31 41.19
N GLN A 139 10.73 -25.36 41.26
CA GLN A 139 9.84 -25.75 40.15
C GLN A 139 8.69 -24.76 39.86
N LYS A 140 8.52 -23.72 40.68
CA LYS A 140 7.56 -22.62 40.45
C LYS A 140 8.21 -21.37 39.83
N MET A 141 9.49 -21.46 39.48
CA MET A 141 10.26 -20.38 38.87
C MET A 141 9.52 -19.79 37.64
N PRO A 142 9.44 -18.45 37.50
CA PRO A 142 8.80 -17.82 36.36
C PRO A 142 9.32 -18.34 35.02
N TYR A 143 8.41 -18.58 34.08
CA TYR A 143 8.65 -19.09 32.73
C TYR A 143 9.12 -20.56 32.63
N LEU A 144 9.44 -21.24 33.73
CA LEU A 144 9.86 -22.64 33.69
C LEU A 144 8.72 -23.55 33.18
N ASN A 145 7.54 -23.43 33.79
CA ASN A 145 6.37 -24.21 33.37
C ASN A 145 5.81 -23.71 32.03
N TYR A 146 6.03 -22.44 31.67
CA TYR A 146 5.76 -21.95 30.32
C TYR A 146 6.59 -22.70 29.26
N ILE A 147 7.89 -22.91 29.49
CA ILE A 147 8.76 -23.66 28.58
C ILE A 147 8.34 -25.12 28.47
N TYR A 148 8.02 -25.79 29.58
CA TYR A 148 7.46 -27.15 29.54
C TYR A 148 6.15 -27.20 28.76
N GLY A 149 5.27 -26.21 28.97
CA GLY A 149 4.03 -26.04 28.21
C GLY A 149 4.27 -25.94 26.71
N HIS A 150 5.29 -25.20 26.29
CA HIS A 150 5.68 -25.09 24.88
C HIS A 150 6.26 -26.40 24.33
N TYR A 151 7.17 -27.03 25.07
CA TYR A 151 7.78 -28.30 24.70
C TYR A 151 6.75 -29.41 24.43
N PHE A 152 5.83 -29.65 25.38
CA PHE A 152 4.79 -30.66 25.21
C PHE A 152 3.74 -30.26 24.17
N GLY A 153 3.65 -28.98 23.82
CA GLY A 153 2.66 -28.44 22.91
C GLY A 153 2.65 -29.06 21.51
N TYR A 154 3.73 -29.71 21.08
CA TYR A 154 3.81 -30.38 19.78
C TYR A 154 3.23 -31.81 19.78
N ASN A 155 3.37 -32.53 20.89
CA ASN A 155 3.08 -33.98 20.94
C ASN A 155 2.01 -34.37 21.97
N ASN A 156 1.74 -33.52 22.97
CA ASN A 156 0.83 -33.83 24.07
C ASN A 156 0.08 -32.58 24.57
N TYR A 157 -1.16 -32.43 24.08
CA TYR A 157 -2.04 -31.33 24.44
C TYR A 157 -2.31 -31.23 25.94
N GLU A 158 -2.61 -32.36 26.60
CA GLU A 158 -3.00 -32.39 28.01
C GLU A 158 -1.85 -31.92 28.91
N LYS A 159 -0.65 -32.45 28.69
CA LYS A 159 0.56 -32.01 29.42
C LYS A 159 0.85 -30.53 29.15
N SER A 160 0.74 -30.09 27.90
CA SER A 160 0.94 -28.66 27.56
C SER A 160 0.00 -27.75 28.35
N VAL A 161 -1.30 -28.08 28.40
CA VAL A 161 -2.30 -27.34 29.17
C VAL A 161 -2.02 -27.40 30.67
N GLU A 162 -1.64 -28.56 31.19
CA GLU A 162 -1.31 -28.75 32.61
C GLU A 162 -0.17 -27.82 33.04
N TYR A 163 0.95 -27.82 32.31
CA TYR A 163 2.09 -26.96 32.63
C TYR A 163 1.77 -25.47 32.45
N LEU A 164 1.02 -25.10 31.42
CA LEU A 164 0.60 -23.70 31.23
C LEU A 164 -0.33 -23.22 32.37
N LYS A 165 -1.23 -24.07 32.87
CA LYS A 165 -2.04 -23.76 34.05
C LYS A 165 -1.18 -23.61 35.30
N LYS A 166 -0.24 -24.54 35.54
CA LYS A 166 0.72 -24.47 36.65
C LYS A 166 1.54 -23.18 36.62
N GLU A 167 1.95 -22.73 35.44
CA GLU A 167 2.63 -21.44 35.27
C GLU A 167 1.73 -20.26 35.66
N ILE A 168 0.48 -20.26 35.22
CA ILE A 168 -0.48 -19.18 35.53
C ILE A 168 -0.84 -19.17 37.02
N GLU A 169 -0.96 -20.33 37.65
CA GLU A 169 -1.22 -20.47 39.08
C GLU A 169 -0.04 -19.98 39.92
N SER A 170 1.18 -20.29 39.50
CA SER A 170 2.41 -19.90 40.21
C SER A 170 2.82 -18.45 39.92
N ASN A 171 2.56 -17.98 38.69
CA ASN A 171 2.97 -16.67 38.18
C ASN A 171 1.79 -16.01 37.43
N PRO A 172 0.77 -15.48 38.14
CA PRO A 172 -0.46 -14.98 37.52
C PRO A 172 -0.28 -13.84 36.52
N SER A 173 0.83 -13.09 36.63
CA SER A 173 1.21 -12.00 35.73
C SER A 173 1.86 -12.46 34.41
N ASN A 174 2.10 -13.77 34.22
CA ASN A 174 2.73 -14.29 33.01
C ASN A 174 1.78 -14.23 31.80
N VAL A 175 1.85 -13.11 31.06
CA VAL A 175 1.04 -12.84 29.87
C VAL A 175 1.29 -13.86 28.75
N LEU A 176 2.53 -14.35 28.59
CA LEU A 176 2.87 -15.30 27.52
C LEU A 176 2.19 -16.64 27.75
N ALA A 177 2.17 -17.13 28.99
CA ALA A 177 1.49 -18.36 29.36
C ALA A 177 -0.02 -18.28 29.07
N ARG A 178 -0.67 -17.15 29.41
CA ARG A 178 -2.10 -16.91 29.12
C ARG A 178 -2.39 -16.89 27.63
N LYS A 179 -1.59 -16.15 26.84
CA LYS A 179 -1.74 -16.11 25.37
C LYS A 179 -1.59 -17.50 24.76
N HIS A 180 -0.60 -18.27 25.22
CA HIS A 180 -0.34 -19.61 24.70
C HIS A 180 -1.46 -20.59 25.09
N LEU A 181 -1.92 -20.56 26.34
CA LEU A 181 -3.03 -21.39 26.79
C LEU A 181 -4.31 -21.12 25.99
N ALA A 182 -4.64 -19.84 25.78
CA ALA A 182 -5.78 -19.44 24.96
C ALA A 182 -5.65 -19.91 23.50
N LEU A 183 -4.45 -19.83 22.91
CA LEU A 183 -4.18 -20.36 21.57
C LEU A 183 -4.37 -21.89 21.51
N LYS A 184 -3.93 -22.62 22.54
CA LYS A 184 -4.15 -24.07 22.64
C LYS A 184 -5.63 -24.42 22.72
N TYR A 185 -6.41 -23.70 23.52
CA TYR A 185 -7.85 -23.94 23.57
C TYR A 185 -8.55 -23.62 22.24
N MET A 186 -8.12 -22.58 21.52
CA MET A 186 -8.67 -22.27 20.20
C MET A 186 -8.34 -23.38 19.19
N ASN A 187 -7.08 -23.83 19.16
CA ASN A 187 -6.62 -24.85 18.20
C ASN A 187 -7.24 -26.24 18.47
N HIS A 188 -7.64 -26.54 19.71
CA HIS A 188 -8.33 -27.77 20.10
C HIS A 188 -9.85 -27.61 20.26
N GLU A 189 -10.41 -26.53 19.70
CA GLU A 189 -11.84 -26.29 19.61
C GLU A 189 -12.57 -26.36 20.96
N LYS A 190 -12.03 -25.66 21.97
CA LYS A 190 -12.60 -25.58 23.33
C LYS A 190 -13.20 -24.19 23.63
N PRO A 191 -14.28 -23.76 22.94
CA PRO A 191 -14.83 -22.41 23.10
C PRO A 191 -15.43 -22.15 24.49
N VAL A 192 -16.01 -23.17 25.14
CA VAL A 192 -16.57 -23.04 26.51
C VAL A 192 -15.47 -22.72 27.52
N VAL A 193 -14.35 -23.46 27.45
CA VAL A 193 -13.20 -23.25 28.35
C VAL A 193 -12.55 -21.89 28.10
N LEU A 194 -12.47 -21.47 26.83
CA LEU A 194 -12.01 -20.13 26.49
C LEU A 194 -12.89 -19.04 27.09
N ASN A 195 -14.21 -19.21 27.03
CA ASN A 195 -15.13 -18.23 27.57
C ASN A 195 -14.99 -18.06 29.09
N GLU A 196 -14.78 -19.16 29.82
CA GLU A 196 -14.45 -19.10 31.25
C GLU A 196 -13.11 -18.38 31.48
N MET A 197 -12.08 -18.68 30.68
CA MET A 197 -10.79 -17.99 30.76
C MET A 197 -10.91 -16.49 30.47
N LEU A 198 -11.79 -16.08 29.55
CA LEU A 198 -12.03 -14.67 29.22
C LEU A 198 -12.78 -13.89 30.32
N LYS A 199 -13.30 -14.55 31.35
CA LYS A 199 -13.86 -13.87 32.54
C LYS A 199 -12.77 -13.30 33.45
N ASP A 200 -11.57 -13.89 33.43
CA ASP A 200 -10.40 -13.35 34.11
C ASP A 200 -9.93 -12.05 33.42
N SER A 201 -9.78 -10.96 34.18
CA SER A 201 -9.48 -9.64 33.64
C SER A 201 -8.13 -9.58 32.93
N LEU A 202 -7.10 -10.22 33.49
CA LEU A 202 -5.76 -10.29 32.89
C LEU A 202 -5.78 -11.07 31.58
N SER A 203 -6.46 -12.21 31.54
CA SER A 203 -6.63 -13.01 30.32
C SER A 203 -7.43 -12.23 29.28
N PHE A 204 -8.51 -11.55 29.67
CA PHE A 204 -9.29 -10.72 28.75
C PHE A 204 -8.45 -9.61 28.11
N VAL A 205 -7.61 -8.92 28.87
CA VAL A 205 -6.79 -7.81 28.32
C VAL A 205 -5.78 -8.33 27.29
N HIS A 206 -5.09 -9.44 27.59
CA HIS A 206 -3.94 -9.86 26.79
C HIS A 206 -4.21 -10.93 25.73
N VAL A 207 -5.32 -11.66 25.81
CA VAL A 207 -5.71 -12.63 24.77
C VAL A 207 -6.06 -11.89 23.48
N SER A 208 -5.55 -12.41 22.35
CA SER A 208 -5.71 -11.77 21.05
C SER A 208 -7.18 -11.65 20.64
N ASN A 209 -7.50 -10.60 19.87
CA ASN A 209 -8.86 -10.41 19.37
C ASN A 209 -9.34 -11.58 18.50
N LYS A 210 -8.41 -12.25 17.79
CA LYS A 210 -8.72 -13.46 17.01
C LYS A 210 -9.30 -14.57 17.88
N VAL A 211 -8.74 -14.82 19.06
CA VAL A 211 -9.25 -15.83 19.99
C VAL A 211 -10.60 -15.40 20.57
N LYS A 212 -10.75 -14.13 20.97
CA LYS A 212 -12.03 -13.59 21.45
C LYS A 212 -13.15 -13.77 20.42
N ARG A 213 -12.90 -13.38 19.16
CA ARG A 213 -13.85 -13.55 18.06
C ARG A 213 -14.22 -15.01 17.83
N TYR A 214 -13.23 -15.91 17.79
CA TYR A 214 -13.47 -17.35 17.70
C TYR A 214 -14.40 -17.83 18.82
N THR A 215 -14.10 -17.50 20.07
CA THR A 215 -14.90 -17.92 21.23
C THR A 215 -16.36 -17.48 21.11
N TYR A 216 -16.61 -16.20 20.82
CA TYR A 216 -17.97 -15.68 20.73
C TYR A 216 -18.70 -16.17 19.47
N PHE A 217 -17.99 -16.38 18.37
CA PHE A 217 -18.56 -16.92 17.13
C PHE A 217 -19.08 -18.34 17.35
N GLU A 218 -18.25 -19.23 17.91
CA GLU A 218 -18.63 -20.63 18.19
C GLU A 218 -19.76 -20.73 19.22
N LEU A 219 -19.76 -19.85 20.24
CA LEU A 219 -20.82 -19.81 21.25
C LEU A 219 -22.09 -19.09 20.77
N ARG A 220 -22.11 -18.58 19.52
CA ARG A 220 -23.22 -17.79 18.95
C ARG A 220 -23.57 -16.55 19.80
N ASP A 221 -22.59 -16.01 20.52
CA ASP A 221 -22.74 -14.78 21.31
C ASP A 221 -22.55 -13.56 20.42
N LEU A 222 -23.63 -13.17 19.73
CA LEU A 222 -23.62 -12.06 18.78
C LEU A 222 -23.21 -10.73 19.45
N LYS A 223 -23.58 -10.52 20.71
CA LYS A 223 -23.31 -9.27 21.44
C LYS A 223 -21.82 -9.11 21.71
N ASN A 224 -21.16 -10.14 22.24
CA ASN A 224 -19.73 -10.06 22.52
C ASN A 224 -18.88 -10.21 21.25
N TYR A 225 -19.37 -10.97 20.25
CA TYR A 225 -18.74 -11.04 18.94
C TYR A 225 -18.68 -9.68 18.23
N THR A 226 -19.81 -8.97 18.15
CA THR A 226 -19.85 -7.62 17.56
C THR A 226 -18.98 -6.64 18.34
N LYS A 227 -19.01 -6.67 19.68
CA LYS A 227 -18.09 -5.89 20.51
C LYS A 227 -16.62 -6.20 20.22
N ALA A 228 -16.25 -7.46 19.99
CA ALA A 228 -14.88 -7.85 19.65
C ALA A 228 -14.47 -7.37 18.25
N ILE A 229 -15.40 -7.32 17.28
CA ILE A 229 -15.14 -6.70 15.97
C ILE A 229 -14.89 -5.21 16.16
N PHE A 230 -15.86 -4.45 16.66
CA PHE A 230 -15.73 -2.99 16.79
C PHE A 230 -14.60 -2.59 17.74
N GLY A 231 -14.45 -3.31 18.85
CA GLY A 231 -13.40 -3.08 19.84
C GLY A 231 -12.00 -3.08 19.21
N ARG A 232 -11.71 -3.99 18.27
CA ARG A 232 -10.43 -4.02 17.55
C ARG A 232 -10.13 -2.75 16.79
N PHE A 233 -11.14 -2.14 16.15
CA PHE A 233 -10.95 -0.95 15.33
C PHE A 233 -10.72 0.31 16.16
N PHE A 234 -11.18 0.32 17.42
CA PHE A 234 -11.07 1.50 18.29
C PHE A 234 -10.08 1.33 19.44
N SER A 235 -9.69 0.11 19.80
CA SER A 235 -8.81 -0.16 20.95
C SER A 235 -7.36 0.30 20.74
N GLY A 236 -6.94 0.49 19.48
CA GLY A 236 -5.59 0.97 19.12
C GLY A 236 -5.56 2.39 18.58
N VAL A 237 -6.70 3.09 18.52
CA VAL A 237 -6.76 4.44 17.93
C VAL A 237 -6.18 5.44 18.92
N ASN A 238 -4.93 5.85 18.65
CA ASN A 238 -4.35 7.02 19.27
C ASN A 238 -4.58 8.27 18.37
N ALA A 239 -4.48 9.46 18.94
CA ALA A 239 -4.73 10.72 18.21
C ALA A 239 -3.78 10.90 17.00
N PHE A 240 -2.58 10.35 17.09
CA PHE A 240 -1.52 10.50 16.09
C PHE A 240 -1.75 9.62 14.87
N GLY A 241 -2.01 8.34 15.08
CA GLY A 241 -2.43 7.37 14.08
C GLY A 241 -3.75 7.78 13.43
N PHE A 242 -4.70 8.30 14.20
CA PHE A 242 -5.91 8.90 13.62
C PHE A 242 -5.57 10.05 12.67
N THR A 243 -4.67 10.95 13.08
CA THR A 243 -4.23 12.07 12.24
C THR A 243 -3.51 11.58 10.98
N GLY A 244 -2.63 10.59 11.09
CA GLY A 244 -1.96 9.96 9.94
C GLY A 244 -2.96 9.33 8.97
N ALA A 245 -3.92 8.54 9.46
CA ALA A 245 -4.98 7.95 8.64
C ALA A 245 -5.85 9.02 7.96
N LEU A 246 -6.18 10.10 8.67
CA LEU A 246 -6.96 11.21 8.16
C LEU A 246 -6.21 11.99 7.07
N LEU A 247 -4.91 12.23 7.25
CA LEU A 247 -4.06 12.87 6.23
C LEU A 247 -4.02 12.05 4.94
N ILE A 248 -3.80 10.73 5.04
CA ILE A 248 -3.84 9.81 3.90
C ILE A 248 -5.19 9.89 3.19
N LEU A 249 -6.28 9.80 3.95
CA LEU A 249 -7.64 9.89 3.43
C LEU A 249 -7.87 11.20 2.67
N ILE A 250 -7.54 12.34 3.27
CA ILE A 250 -7.75 13.67 2.68
C ILE A 250 -6.93 13.80 1.40
N ILE A 251 -5.66 13.40 1.42
CA ILE A 251 -4.76 13.57 0.27
C ILE A 251 -5.29 12.82 -0.95
N TRP A 252 -5.64 11.54 -0.76
CA TRP A 252 -6.16 10.70 -1.83
C TRP A 252 -7.60 11.06 -2.24
N PHE A 253 -8.46 11.46 -1.31
CA PHE A 253 -9.82 11.90 -1.65
C PHE A 253 -9.80 13.18 -2.51
N CYS A 254 -8.96 14.15 -2.15
CA CYS A 254 -8.77 15.37 -2.93
C CYS A 254 -8.11 15.08 -4.30
N TYR A 255 -7.19 14.11 -4.39
CA TYR A 255 -6.68 13.63 -5.68
C TYR A 255 -7.82 13.14 -6.60
N LEU A 256 -8.74 12.34 -6.08
CA LEU A 256 -9.91 11.86 -6.84
C LEU A 256 -10.85 13.02 -7.26
N LEU A 257 -11.01 14.04 -6.41
CA LEU A 257 -11.75 15.26 -6.76
C LEU A 257 -11.08 16.04 -7.90
N PHE A 258 -9.74 16.10 -7.94
CA PHE A 258 -9.01 16.79 -9.00
C PHE A 258 -9.06 16.06 -10.34
N ILE A 259 -9.05 14.72 -10.35
CA ILE A 259 -9.23 13.94 -11.58
C ILE A 259 -10.67 14.09 -12.10
N HIS A 260 -11.66 14.01 -11.22
CA HIS A 260 -13.06 14.06 -11.60
C HIS A 260 -13.76 15.28 -10.98
N LYS A 261 -13.56 16.45 -11.60
CA LYS A 261 -14.10 17.74 -11.10
C LYS A 261 -15.63 17.76 -10.95
N TYR A 262 -16.37 16.93 -11.71
CA TYR A 262 -17.83 16.83 -11.54
C TYR A 262 -18.23 16.16 -10.21
N LEU A 263 -17.31 15.45 -9.55
CA LEU A 263 -17.48 14.94 -8.19
C LEU A 263 -17.78 16.07 -7.20
N ILE A 264 -17.28 17.30 -7.43
CA ILE A 264 -17.59 18.48 -6.61
C ILE A 264 -19.11 18.75 -6.61
N LYS A 265 -19.78 18.59 -7.76
CA LYS A 265 -21.25 18.74 -7.84
C LYS A 265 -22.00 17.56 -7.20
N ARG A 266 -21.32 16.42 -7.02
CA ARG A 266 -21.85 15.18 -6.43
C ARG A 266 -21.20 14.85 -5.08
N TRP A 267 -20.63 15.84 -4.37
CA TRP A 267 -19.80 15.59 -3.18
C TRP A 267 -20.55 14.83 -2.08
N ARG A 268 -21.87 15.08 -1.92
CA ARG A 268 -22.71 14.32 -0.98
C ARG A 268 -22.73 12.83 -1.28
N LEU A 269 -22.82 12.46 -2.56
CA LEU A 269 -22.78 11.06 -2.97
C LEU A 269 -21.38 10.46 -2.73
N ALA A 270 -20.32 11.24 -2.99
CA ALA A 270 -18.95 10.83 -2.71
C ALA A 270 -18.77 10.53 -1.22
N LEU A 271 -19.26 11.41 -0.34
CA LEU A 271 -19.20 11.23 1.10
C LEU A 271 -20.02 10.02 1.57
N VAL A 272 -21.22 9.81 1.02
CA VAL A 272 -22.03 8.62 1.32
C VAL A 272 -21.29 7.34 0.94
N VAL A 273 -20.67 7.29 -0.25
CA VAL A 273 -19.90 6.11 -0.68
C VAL A 273 -18.66 5.89 0.18
N LEU A 274 -17.99 6.97 0.60
CA LEU A 274 -16.86 6.90 1.52
C LEU A 274 -17.27 6.28 2.85
N ILE A 275 -18.36 6.78 3.46
CA ILE A 275 -18.88 6.28 4.73
C ILE A 275 -19.36 4.83 4.59
N LEU A 276 -20.03 4.48 3.49
CA LEU A 276 -20.40 3.09 3.23
C LEU A 276 -19.15 2.20 3.13
N GLY A 277 -18.10 2.63 2.44
CA GLY A 277 -16.82 1.92 2.39
C GLY A 277 -16.23 1.65 3.78
N MET A 278 -16.27 2.66 4.67
CA MET A 278 -15.88 2.50 6.07
C MET A 278 -16.76 1.47 6.80
N CYS A 279 -18.09 1.56 6.67
CA CYS A 279 -19.02 0.62 7.32
C CYS A 279 -18.85 -0.83 6.81
N PHE A 280 -18.60 -1.00 5.51
CA PHE A 280 -18.42 -2.31 4.90
C PHE A 280 -17.11 -2.99 5.33
N ALA A 281 -16.06 -2.24 5.70
CA ALA A 281 -14.83 -2.82 6.24
C ALA A 281 -15.06 -3.75 7.46
N PHE A 282 -16.06 -3.46 8.29
CA PHE A 282 -16.44 -4.31 9.42
C PHE A 282 -17.04 -5.65 8.98
N VAL A 283 -17.72 -5.68 7.84
CA VAL A 283 -18.35 -6.89 7.27
C VAL A 283 -17.30 -7.90 6.82
N THR A 284 -16.12 -7.46 6.37
CA THR A 284 -15.02 -8.35 6.01
C THR A 284 -14.67 -9.30 7.14
N SER A 285 -14.61 -8.81 8.39
CA SER A 285 -14.30 -9.65 9.55
C SER A 285 -15.29 -10.80 9.72
N LEU A 286 -16.59 -10.56 9.47
CA LEU A 286 -17.62 -11.58 9.56
C LEU A 286 -17.43 -12.67 8.50
N ILE A 287 -17.20 -12.29 7.25
CA ILE A 287 -17.05 -13.24 6.14
C ILE A 287 -15.74 -14.03 6.29
N THR A 288 -14.65 -13.38 6.67
CA THR A 288 -13.36 -14.04 6.91
C THR A 288 -13.42 -14.99 8.10
N ASP A 289 -14.12 -14.63 9.17
CA ASP A 289 -14.32 -15.50 10.33
C ASP A 289 -15.20 -16.70 9.96
N PHE A 290 -16.28 -16.50 9.20
CA PHE A 290 -17.08 -17.61 8.67
C PHE A 290 -16.24 -18.57 7.82
N ASN A 291 -15.44 -18.05 6.90
CA ASN A 291 -14.55 -18.84 6.05
C ASN A 291 -13.51 -19.62 6.87
N SER A 292 -12.96 -19.00 7.91
CA SER A 292 -11.97 -19.61 8.78
C SER A 292 -12.58 -20.68 9.69
N TYR A 293 -13.67 -20.36 10.38
CA TYR A 293 -14.22 -21.17 11.46
C TYR A 293 -15.19 -22.24 10.96
N VAL A 294 -15.96 -21.96 9.90
CA VAL A 294 -16.94 -22.90 9.34
C VAL A 294 -16.37 -23.71 8.18
N LEU A 295 -15.71 -23.05 7.21
CA LEU A 295 -15.17 -23.73 6.02
C LEU A 295 -13.75 -24.31 6.25
N GLY A 296 -13.12 -23.99 7.39
CA GLY A 296 -11.76 -24.45 7.72
C GLY A 296 -10.68 -23.89 6.78
N PHE A 297 -10.99 -22.85 6.01
CA PHE A 297 -10.05 -22.24 5.08
C PHE A 297 -9.12 -21.31 5.86
N LYS A 298 -7.88 -21.75 6.09
CA LYS A 298 -6.88 -21.07 6.93
C LYS A 298 -5.50 -21.16 6.29
N LEU A 299 -4.62 -20.22 6.63
CA LEU A 299 -3.18 -20.30 6.32
C LEU A 299 -2.57 -21.57 6.92
N LYS A 300 -1.69 -22.23 6.17
CA LYS A 300 -1.01 -23.47 6.54
C LYS A 300 0.51 -23.39 6.38
N ASP A 301 1.05 -22.19 6.10
CA ASP A 301 2.46 -21.95 5.78
C ASP A 301 2.96 -22.77 4.57
N ARG A 302 2.03 -23.16 3.68
CA ARG A 302 2.33 -23.90 2.45
C ARG A 302 2.11 -22.99 1.26
N PHE A 303 3.16 -22.79 0.45
CA PHE A 303 3.20 -21.83 -0.65
C PHE A 303 1.90 -21.77 -1.48
N PHE A 304 1.51 -22.87 -2.13
CA PHE A 304 0.31 -22.89 -2.98
C PHE A 304 -1.00 -22.72 -2.18
N SER A 305 -1.11 -23.37 -1.02
CA SER A 305 -2.31 -23.29 -0.18
C SER A 305 -2.54 -21.87 0.33
N ASP A 306 -1.47 -21.20 0.74
CA ASP A 306 -1.51 -19.84 1.25
C ASP A 306 -1.75 -18.83 0.13
N PHE A 307 -1.23 -19.07 -1.08
CA PHE A 307 -1.54 -18.22 -2.24
C PHE A 307 -3.03 -18.27 -2.57
N VAL A 308 -3.62 -19.47 -2.65
CA VAL A 308 -5.07 -19.63 -2.87
C VAL A 308 -5.85 -19.01 -1.72
N TYR A 309 -5.38 -19.13 -0.47
CA TYR A 309 -5.97 -18.45 0.68
C TYR A 309 -5.95 -16.92 0.56
N CYS A 310 -4.83 -16.34 0.14
CA CYS A 310 -4.73 -14.89 -0.05
C CYS A 310 -5.63 -14.41 -1.19
N VAL A 311 -5.77 -15.17 -2.29
CA VAL A 311 -6.64 -14.80 -3.41
C VAL A 311 -8.12 -14.94 -3.07
N VAL A 312 -8.54 -16.08 -2.53
CA VAL A 312 -9.97 -16.40 -2.33
C VAL A 312 -10.45 -16.00 -0.94
N GLY A 313 -9.63 -16.24 0.08
CA GLY A 313 -9.98 -16.05 1.49
C GLY A 313 -9.72 -14.65 2.03
N ILE A 314 -8.95 -13.84 1.29
CA ILE A 314 -8.73 -12.42 1.62
C ILE A 314 -9.18 -11.57 0.42
N GLY A 315 -8.44 -11.62 -0.69
CA GLY A 315 -8.63 -10.72 -1.84
C GLY A 315 -10.06 -10.71 -2.41
N ALA A 316 -10.64 -11.87 -2.68
CA ALA A 316 -12.00 -11.95 -3.20
C ALA A 316 -13.04 -11.39 -2.21
N ILE A 317 -12.97 -11.77 -0.93
CA ILE A 317 -13.89 -11.30 0.10
C ILE A 317 -13.80 -9.77 0.23
N GLU A 318 -12.58 -9.24 0.30
CA GLU A 318 -12.38 -7.82 0.48
C GLU A 318 -12.81 -6.99 -0.73
N GLU A 319 -12.46 -7.42 -1.95
CA GLU A 319 -12.88 -6.70 -3.16
C GLU A 319 -14.39 -6.79 -3.39
N LEU A 320 -15.04 -7.89 -2.96
CA LEU A 320 -16.49 -8.00 -2.96
C LEU A 320 -17.10 -6.96 -2.04
N VAL A 321 -16.63 -6.87 -0.80
CA VAL A 321 -17.13 -5.93 0.20
C VAL A 321 -16.88 -4.47 -0.23
N LYS A 322 -15.71 -4.18 -0.81
CA LYS A 322 -15.35 -2.83 -1.30
C LYS A 322 -16.17 -2.40 -2.51
N ILE A 323 -16.63 -3.30 -3.37
CA ILE A 323 -17.43 -2.91 -4.54
C ILE A 323 -18.91 -2.71 -4.21
N LEU A 324 -19.42 -3.23 -3.07
CA LEU A 324 -20.83 -3.12 -2.68
C LEU A 324 -21.35 -1.67 -2.65
N PRO A 325 -20.64 -0.67 -2.08
CA PRO A 325 -21.10 0.72 -2.13
C PRO A 325 -21.31 1.26 -3.55
N LEU A 326 -20.43 0.90 -4.51
CA LEU A 326 -20.64 1.28 -5.92
C LEU A 326 -21.90 0.61 -6.48
N LEU A 327 -22.09 -0.69 -6.23
CA LEU A 327 -23.26 -1.43 -6.70
C LEU A 327 -24.55 -0.86 -6.13
N LEU A 328 -24.57 -0.47 -4.84
CA LEU A 328 -25.69 0.22 -4.21
C LEU A 328 -25.98 1.54 -4.92
N VAL A 329 -24.96 2.35 -5.21
CA VAL A 329 -25.16 3.59 -5.99
C VAL A 329 -25.68 3.29 -7.40
N MET A 330 -25.21 2.25 -8.06
CA MET A 330 -25.70 1.86 -9.39
C MET A 330 -27.18 1.48 -9.38
N VAL A 331 -27.67 0.86 -8.31
CA VAL A 331 -29.07 0.45 -8.14
C VAL A 331 -29.95 1.63 -7.75
N PHE A 332 -29.54 2.42 -6.77
CA PHE A 332 -30.38 3.44 -6.14
C PHE A 332 -30.19 4.86 -6.71
N SER A 333 -29.21 5.08 -7.59
CA SER A 333 -28.89 6.41 -8.13
C SER A 333 -28.65 6.39 -9.63
N ARG A 334 -29.32 7.30 -10.34
CA ARG A 334 -29.09 7.56 -11.78
C ARG A 334 -27.96 8.57 -12.04
N LYS A 335 -27.14 8.83 -11.03
CA LYS A 335 -26.06 9.83 -11.11
C LYS A 335 -24.82 9.29 -11.83
N LEU A 336 -24.58 7.99 -11.88
CA LEU A 336 -23.43 7.43 -12.63
C LEU A 336 -23.74 7.43 -14.13
N LYS A 337 -23.07 8.30 -14.89
CA LYS A 337 -23.34 8.54 -16.32
C LYS A 337 -22.12 8.35 -17.21
N GLU A 338 -20.92 8.49 -16.66
CA GLU A 338 -19.66 8.45 -17.40
C GLU A 338 -18.79 7.27 -16.96
N PRO A 339 -17.90 6.72 -17.81
CA PRO A 339 -17.01 5.64 -17.42
C PRO A 339 -16.18 5.95 -16.17
N ILE A 340 -15.67 7.19 -16.06
CA ILE A 340 -14.85 7.63 -14.92
C ILE A 340 -15.62 7.62 -13.61
N ASP A 341 -16.95 7.79 -13.63
CA ASP A 341 -17.78 7.76 -12.43
C ASP A 341 -17.60 6.42 -11.70
N PHE A 342 -17.63 5.31 -12.43
CA PHE A 342 -17.55 3.97 -11.84
C PHE A 342 -16.22 3.75 -11.11
N VAL A 343 -15.12 4.09 -11.76
CA VAL A 343 -13.77 3.90 -11.22
C VAL A 343 -13.51 4.83 -10.02
N VAL A 344 -13.94 6.09 -10.09
CA VAL A 344 -13.74 7.05 -9.00
C VAL A 344 -14.61 6.71 -7.79
N PHE A 345 -15.88 6.34 -7.97
CA PHE A 345 -16.73 5.93 -6.85
C PHE A 345 -16.26 4.60 -6.23
N ALA A 346 -15.72 3.65 -7.01
CA ALA A 346 -15.06 2.47 -6.46
C ALA A 346 -13.80 2.82 -5.65
N SER A 347 -12.98 3.74 -6.16
CA SER A 347 -11.80 4.24 -5.45
C SER A 347 -12.18 4.90 -4.12
N ILE A 348 -13.26 5.70 -4.09
CA ILE A 348 -13.76 6.32 -2.85
C ILE A 348 -14.23 5.26 -1.85
N SER A 349 -14.94 4.22 -2.32
CA SER A 349 -15.36 3.11 -1.47
C SER A 349 -14.15 2.40 -0.84
N ALA A 350 -13.15 2.06 -1.68
CA ALA A 350 -11.92 1.43 -1.24
C ALA A 350 -11.09 2.34 -0.31
N LEU A 351 -11.10 3.65 -0.52
CA LEU A 351 -10.43 4.62 0.33
C LEU A 351 -11.08 4.69 1.72
N GLY A 352 -12.41 4.62 1.80
CA GLY A 352 -13.14 4.50 3.08
C GLY A 352 -12.81 3.21 3.82
N PHE A 353 -12.72 2.09 3.10
CA PHE A 353 -12.25 0.82 3.66
C PHE A 353 -10.82 0.92 4.19
N ALA A 354 -9.90 1.44 3.37
CA ALA A 354 -8.50 1.59 3.72
C ALA A 354 -8.29 2.53 4.92
N PHE A 355 -9.13 3.55 5.08
CA PHE A 355 -9.11 4.40 6.28
C PHE A 355 -9.34 3.59 7.56
N ILE A 356 -10.36 2.71 7.56
CA ILE A 356 -10.66 1.85 8.72
C ILE A 356 -9.53 0.86 9.00
N GLU A 357 -8.89 0.32 7.96
CA GLU A 357 -7.70 -0.51 8.17
C GLU A 357 -6.51 0.30 8.68
N ASN A 358 -6.25 1.48 8.13
CA ASN A 358 -5.18 2.37 8.58
C ASN A 358 -5.31 2.68 10.08
N LEU A 359 -6.55 2.85 10.60
CA LEU A 359 -6.79 3.02 12.04
C LEU A 359 -6.39 1.79 12.88
N ILE A 360 -6.51 0.58 12.35
CA ILE A 360 -6.04 -0.64 13.03
C ILE A 360 -4.50 -0.70 13.02
N TYR A 361 -3.88 -0.32 11.90
CA TYR A 361 -2.44 -0.44 11.72
C TYR A 361 -1.65 0.66 12.40
N PHE A 362 -2.23 1.84 12.64
CA PHE A 362 -1.54 2.97 13.28
C PHE A 362 -1.72 2.97 14.80
N ASP A 363 -1.52 1.81 15.43
CA ASP A 363 -1.31 1.76 16.87
C ASP A 363 0.03 2.43 17.25
N GLU A 364 0.24 2.69 18.54
CA GLU A 364 1.44 3.42 19.00
C GLU A 364 2.75 2.72 18.64
N SER A 365 2.73 1.39 18.45
CA SER A 365 3.91 0.59 18.12
C SER A 365 4.22 0.53 16.62
N SER A 366 3.29 0.96 15.76
CA SER A 366 3.36 0.78 14.31
C SER A 366 3.25 2.10 13.54
N LEU A 367 3.58 3.21 14.20
CA LEU A 367 3.52 4.55 13.61
C LEU A 367 4.50 4.72 12.43
N ASN A 368 5.57 3.92 12.38
CA ASN A 368 6.55 3.86 11.29
C ASN A 368 6.03 3.20 9.98
N THR A 369 4.72 2.95 9.90
CA THR A 369 4.09 2.35 8.72
C THR A 369 3.21 3.32 7.95
N ILE A 370 3.07 4.57 8.43
CA ILE A 370 2.18 5.59 7.86
C ILE A 370 2.56 5.87 6.40
N GLN A 371 3.83 6.10 6.14
CA GLN A 371 4.41 6.30 4.81
C GLN A 371 4.11 5.11 3.90
N GLY A 372 4.40 3.89 4.36
CA GLY A 372 4.25 2.68 3.56
C GLY A 372 2.80 2.44 3.17
N ARG A 373 1.86 2.69 4.09
CA ARG A 373 0.43 2.59 3.82
C ARG A 373 -0.08 3.71 2.92
N SER A 374 0.51 4.91 3.00
CA SER A 374 0.13 6.05 2.15
C SER A 374 0.52 5.86 0.68
N LEU A 375 1.70 5.28 0.41
CA LEU A 375 2.24 5.10 -0.94
C LEU A 375 1.90 3.74 -1.55
N SER A 376 1.73 2.70 -0.75
CA SER A 376 1.53 1.32 -1.22
C SER A 376 0.11 0.83 -0.96
N SER A 377 -0.21 0.43 0.27
CA SER A 377 -1.47 -0.26 0.60
C SER A 377 -2.71 0.55 0.19
N THR A 378 -2.79 1.85 0.52
CA THR A 378 -3.97 2.68 0.17
C THR A 378 -4.14 2.81 -1.35
N VAL A 379 -3.03 2.92 -2.09
CA VAL A 379 -3.06 2.99 -3.57
C VAL A 379 -3.51 1.65 -4.15
N THR A 380 -2.98 0.54 -3.63
CA THR A 380 -3.37 -0.82 -4.01
C THR A 380 -4.87 -1.07 -3.81
N HIS A 381 -5.44 -0.64 -2.68
CA HIS A 381 -6.89 -0.75 -2.44
C HIS A 381 -7.70 0.00 -3.51
N MET A 382 -7.34 1.26 -3.80
CA MET A 382 -8.03 2.03 -4.84
C MET A 382 -7.86 1.40 -6.22
N PHE A 383 -6.67 0.89 -6.55
CA PHE A 383 -6.40 0.21 -7.81
C PHE A 383 -7.23 -1.08 -7.98
N ASN A 384 -7.24 -1.97 -7.00
CA ASN A 384 -7.95 -3.25 -7.10
C ASN A 384 -9.46 -3.01 -7.28
N SER A 385 -10.07 -2.18 -6.45
CA SER A 385 -11.51 -1.86 -6.60
C SER A 385 -11.81 -1.08 -7.90
N SER A 386 -10.87 -0.24 -8.36
CA SER A 386 -10.95 0.39 -9.69
C SER A 386 -10.96 -0.63 -10.82
N LEU A 387 -10.22 -1.74 -10.70
CA LEU A 387 -10.15 -2.79 -11.71
C LEU A 387 -11.52 -3.47 -11.88
N VAL A 388 -12.19 -3.79 -10.76
CA VAL A 388 -13.55 -4.34 -10.77
C VAL A 388 -14.54 -3.37 -11.45
N ALA A 389 -14.49 -2.10 -11.06
CA ALA A 389 -15.35 -1.06 -11.62
C ALA A 389 -15.06 -0.78 -13.11
N TYR A 390 -13.80 -0.93 -13.52
CA TYR A 390 -13.40 -0.81 -14.91
C TYR A 390 -14.00 -1.91 -15.78
N GLY A 391 -14.14 -3.14 -15.26
CA GLY A 391 -14.90 -4.21 -15.93
C GLY A 391 -16.34 -3.79 -16.23
N ILE A 392 -17.02 -3.17 -15.25
CA ILE A 392 -18.38 -2.62 -15.44
C ILE A 392 -18.37 -1.53 -16.52
N ALA A 393 -17.41 -0.60 -16.47
CA ALA A 393 -17.29 0.48 -17.44
C ALA A 393 -17.05 -0.04 -18.87
N ILE A 394 -16.15 -1.01 -19.06
CA ILE A 394 -15.90 -1.65 -20.35
C ILE A 394 -17.16 -2.31 -20.89
N GLY A 395 -17.86 -3.10 -20.07
CA GLY A 395 -19.08 -3.78 -20.48
C GLY A 395 -20.19 -2.81 -20.90
N LYS A 396 -20.37 -1.72 -20.15
CA LYS A 396 -21.40 -0.70 -20.42
C LYS A 396 -21.07 0.21 -21.61
N PHE A 397 -19.84 0.73 -21.68
CA PHE A 397 -19.50 1.83 -22.60
C PHE A 397 -18.69 1.39 -23.82
N ALA A 398 -17.69 0.51 -23.63
CA ALA A 398 -16.81 0.10 -24.72
C ALA A 398 -17.45 -1.01 -25.58
N LYS A 399 -17.97 -2.05 -24.92
CA LYS A 399 -18.54 -3.23 -25.57
C LYS A 399 -20.04 -3.14 -25.74
N LYS A 400 -20.70 -2.27 -24.97
CA LYS A 400 -22.15 -2.05 -24.97
C LYS A 400 -22.95 -3.36 -24.87
N LYS A 401 -22.39 -4.37 -24.18
CA LYS A 401 -22.96 -5.72 -24.05
C LYS A 401 -22.48 -6.38 -22.76
N ASN A 402 -23.42 -7.06 -22.08
CA ASN A 402 -23.20 -7.95 -20.94
C ASN A 402 -22.15 -7.45 -19.92
N TRP A 403 -22.46 -6.35 -19.23
CA TRP A 403 -21.56 -5.78 -18.22
C TRP A 403 -21.29 -6.73 -17.04
N GLY A 404 -22.20 -7.68 -16.75
CA GLY A 404 -22.04 -8.66 -15.68
C GLY A 404 -20.88 -9.63 -15.93
N TRP A 405 -20.68 -10.09 -17.16
CA TRP A 405 -19.53 -10.92 -17.51
C TRP A 405 -18.19 -10.20 -17.28
N TYR A 406 -18.09 -8.95 -17.73
CA TYR A 406 -16.88 -8.15 -17.53
C TYR A 406 -16.67 -7.81 -16.05
N PHE A 407 -17.73 -7.59 -15.28
CA PHE A 407 -17.64 -7.46 -13.83
C PHE A 407 -17.00 -8.72 -13.20
N LEU A 408 -17.50 -9.92 -13.50
CA LEU A 408 -16.96 -11.16 -12.93
C LEU A 408 -15.50 -11.42 -13.33
N LEU A 409 -15.16 -11.17 -14.60
CA LEU A 409 -13.79 -11.32 -15.09
C LEU A 409 -12.82 -10.40 -14.36
N PHE A 410 -13.15 -9.12 -14.24
CA PHE A 410 -12.29 -8.14 -13.58
C PHE A 410 -12.31 -8.25 -12.06
N TYR A 411 -13.41 -8.74 -11.47
CA TYR A 411 -13.47 -9.13 -10.07
C TYR A 411 -12.49 -10.27 -9.77
N GLY A 412 -12.47 -11.33 -10.58
CA GLY A 412 -11.49 -12.41 -10.44
C GLY A 412 -10.05 -11.91 -10.60
N LEU A 413 -9.79 -11.05 -11.58
CA LEU A 413 -8.47 -10.44 -11.77
C LEU A 413 -8.06 -9.58 -10.56
N SER A 414 -8.98 -8.78 -10.02
CA SER A 414 -8.76 -7.96 -8.83
C SER A 414 -8.46 -8.79 -7.60
N ALA A 415 -9.20 -9.89 -7.39
CA ALA A 415 -8.94 -10.83 -6.30
C ALA A 415 -7.55 -11.46 -6.40
N ILE A 416 -7.10 -11.81 -7.62
CA ILE A 416 -5.75 -12.31 -7.87
C ILE A 416 -4.70 -11.24 -7.58
N CYS A 417 -4.89 -10.01 -8.08
CA CYS A 417 -3.98 -8.88 -7.84
C CYS A 417 -3.85 -8.60 -6.34
N HIS A 418 -4.96 -8.53 -5.61
CA HIS A 418 -4.96 -8.34 -4.16
C HIS A 418 -4.26 -9.51 -3.45
N GLY A 419 -4.68 -10.75 -3.73
CA GLY A 419 -4.09 -11.92 -3.09
C GLY A 419 -2.60 -12.09 -3.40
N PHE A 420 -2.13 -11.63 -4.56
CA PHE A 420 -0.70 -11.55 -4.88
C PHE A 420 0.03 -10.58 -3.95
N TYR A 421 -0.50 -9.38 -3.72
CA TYR A 421 0.11 -8.44 -2.78
C TYR A 421 0.21 -9.04 -1.37
N ASP A 422 -0.89 -9.61 -0.87
CA ASP A 422 -0.95 -10.19 0.47
C ASP A 422 -0.07 -11.43 0.63
N PHE A 423 -0.05 -12.32 -0.36
CA PHE A 423 0.72 -13.55 -0.28
C PHE A 423 2.21 -13.29 -0.11
N TRP A 424 2.77 -12.35 -0.88
CA TRP A 424 4.19 -11.97 -0.75
C TRP A 424 4.51 -11.24 0.55
N LEU A 425 3.51 -10.63 1.21
CA LEU A 425 3.69 -10.04 2.53
C LEU A 425 3.53 -11.07 3.66
N ILE A 426 2.65 -12.05 3.52
CA ILE A 426 2.23 -12.96 4.60
C ILE A 426 3.08 -14.23 4.65
N ASN A 427 3.30 -14.90 3.52
CA ASN A 427 3.94 -16.22 3.51
C ASN A 427 5.44 -16.11 3.81
N SER A 428 5.93 -17.02 4.66
CA SER A 428 7.32 -17.05 5.15
C SER A 428 8.36 -17.17 4.02
N ILE A 429 8.10 -18.03 3.03
CA ILE A 429 8.99 -18.23 1.87
C ILE A 429 8.91 -17.05 0.91
N ALA A 430 7.69 -16.59 0.60
CA ALA A 430 7.47 -15.50 -0.35
C ALA A 430 8.05 -14.16 0.13
N ARG A 431 8.02 -13.90 1.45
CA ARG A 431 8.55 -12.69 2.07
C ARG A 431 10.05 -12.49 1.81
N SER A 432 10.82 -13.57 1.62
CA SER A 432 12.23 -13.51 1.23
C SER A 432 12.46 -12.89 -0.16
N PHE A 433 11.41 -12.82 -0.99
CA PHE A 433 11.42 -12.24 -2.33
C PHE A 433 10.59 -10.95 -2.40
N SER A 434 10.61 -10.13 -1.34
CA SER A 434 9.81 -8.90 -1.22
C SER A 434 10.01 -7.87 -2.35
N PHE A 435 11.11 -7.92 -3.08
CA PHE A 435 11.32 -7.11 -4.29
C PHE A 435 10.26 -7.38 -5.38
N ILE A 436 9.66 -8.58 -5.40
CA ILE A 436 8.56 -8.92 -6.32
C ILE A 436 7.33 -8.08 -5.99
N THR A 437 7.01 -7.87 -4.72
CA THR A 437 5.92 -6.97 -4.28
C THR A 437 6.15 -5.55 -4.79
N PHE A 438 7.41 -5.08 -4.75
CA PHE A 438 7.76 -3.76 -5.25
C PHE A 438 7.57 -3.65 -6.78
N ILE A 439 8.04 -4.62 -7.56
CA ILE A 439 7.83 -4.65 -9.02
C ILE A 439 6.33 -4.71 -9.36
N TRP A 440 5.59 -5.57 -8.65
CA TRP A 440 4.15 -5.69 -8.79
C TRP A 440 3.44 -4.36 -8.51
N LEU A 441 3.88 -3.64 -7.46
CA LEU A 441 3.32 -2.35 -7.09
C LEU A 441 3.49 -1.34 -8.24
N LEU A 442 4.68 -1.26 -8.85
CA LEU A 442 4.92 -0.37 -9.99
C LEU A 442 4.04 -0.74 -11.20
N ALA A 443 3.93 -2.03 -11.51
CA ALA A 443 3.09 -2.51 -12.60
C ALA A 443 1.60 -2.20 -12.36
N SER A 444 1.12 -2.40 -11.13
CA SER A 444 -0.26 -2.11 -10.72
C SER A 444 -0.60 -0.62 -10.87
N MET A 445 0.34 0.27 -10.52
CA MET A 445 0.17 1.71 -10.65
C MET A 445 0.12 2.16 -12.11
N VAL A 446 0.96 1.60 -12.98
CA VAL A 446 0.91 1.87 -14.44
C VAL A 446 -0.42 1.39 -15.03
N LEU A 447 -0.88 0.22 -14.60
CA LEU A 447 -2.17 -0.31 -15.01
C LEU A 447 -3.33 0.57 -14.50
N TRP A 448 -3.25 1.07 -13.27
CA TRP A 448 -4.26 1.98 -12.72
C TRP A 448 -4.34 3.28 -13.49
N VAL A 449 -3.20 3.90 -13.82
CA VAL A 449 -3.14 5.07 -14.70
C VAL A 449 -3.80 4.78 -16.05
N SER A 450 -3.55 3.61 -16.63
CA SER A 450 -4.16 3.20 -17.90
C SER A 450 -5.68 3.06 -17.79
N VAL A 451 -6.18 2.49 -16.69
CA VAL A 451 -7.61 2.37 -16.37
C VAL A 451 -8.26 3.75 -16.24
N LEU A 452 -7.67 4.64 -15.46
CA LEU A 452 -8.14 6.02 -15.28
C LEU A 452 -8.14 6.78 -16.61
N ASN A 453 -7.04 6.71 -17.36
CA ASN A 453 -6.90 7.38 -18.65
C ASN A 453 -7.94 6.91 -19.66
N ASN A 454 -8.18 5.59 -19.75
CA ASN A 454 -9.22 5.04 -20.61
C ASN A 454 -10.63 5.52 -20.24
N CYS A 455 -10.91 5.64 -18.94
CA CYS A 455 -12.20 6.16 -18.50
C CYS A 455 -12.35 7.66 -18.78
N LEU A 456 -11.29 8.44 -18.61
CA LEU A 456 -11.24 9.87 -18.95
C LEU A 456 -11.44 10.08 -20.46
N ASN A 457 -10.76 9.30 -21.31
CA ASN A 457 -10.90 9.32 -22.77
C ASN A 457 -12.33 9.17 -23.27
N ASN A 458 -13.16 8.42 -22.53
CA ASN A 458 -14.51 8.06 -22.93
C ASN A 458 -15.59 8.75 -22.09
N SER A 459 -15.24 9.81 -21.37
CA SER A 459 -16.20 10.65 -20.66
C SER A 459 -16.71 11.75 -21.60
N TYR A 460 -18.03 11.99 -21.63
CA TYR A 460 -18.71 12.71 -22.72
C TYR A 460 -18.89 14.21 -22.47
N ASN A 461 -18.69 14.70 -21.25
CA ASN A 461 -18.91 16.11 -20.93
C ASN A 461 -17.75 17.00 -21.38
N LYS A 462 -17.76 17.37 -22.66
CA LYS A 462 -16.76 18.24 -23.32
C LYS A 462 -16.55 19.60 -22.66
N LYS A 463 -17.43 20.10 -21.78
CA LYS A 463 -17.20 21.35 -21.02
C LYS A 463 -16.37 21.16 -19.74
N ILE A 464 -16.05 19.92 -19.37
CA ILE A 464 -15.50 19.57 -18.03
C ILE A 464 -14.13 18.87 -18.12
N ILE A 465 -13.75 18.35 -19.30
CA ILE A 465 -12.45 17.68 -19.52
C ILE A 465 -11.27 18.69 -19.53
N TRP A 466 -11.52 19.97 -19.83
CA TRP A 466 -10.50 21.00 -20.10
C TRP A 466 -10.05 21.81 -18.88
N THR A 467 -9.96 21.18 -17.70
CA THR A 467 -9.32 21.86 -16.54
C THR A 467 -8.26 21.00 -15.86
N TYR A 468 -7.88 19.90 -16.52
CA TYR A 468 -6.82 19.02 -16.08
C TYR A 468 -5.46 19.71 -16.27
N ASN A 469 -4.78 19.98 -15.18
CA ASN A 469 -3.43 20.55 -15.20
C ASN A 469 -2.46 19.53 -14.59
N PRO A 470 -1.61 18.87 -15.42
CA PRO A 470 -0.69 17.83 -14.96
C PRO A 470 0.30 18.36 -13.93
N ASP A 471 0.79 19.59 -14.10
CA ASP A 471 1.77 20.20 -13.18
C ASP A 471 1.17 20.52 -11.83
N ARG A 472 -0.08 21.01 -11.79
CA ARG A 472 -0.81 21.28 -10.56
C ARG A 472 -1.07 19.98 -9.80
N LEU A 473 -1.53 18.94 -10.50
CA LEU A 473 -1.80 17.63 -9.89
C LEU A 473 -0.50 16.97 -9.39
N ASN A 474 0.59 17.08 -10.15
CA ASN A 474 1.91 16.61 -9.74
C ASN A 474 2.38 17.33 -8.47
N SER A 475 2.25 18.65 -8.42
CA SER A 475 2.67 19.46 -7.26
C SER A 475 1.85 19.12 -6.03
N TYR A 476 0.53 18.97 -6.20
CA TYR A 476 -0.36 18.58 -5.12
C TYR A 476 0.02 17.22 -4.51
N LEU A 477 0.21 16.19 -5.36
CA LEU A 477 0.64 14.87 -4.88
C LEU A 477 2.03 14.93 -4.23
N LEU A 478 2.97 15.67 -4.84
CA LEU A 478 4.32 15.80 -4.31
C LEU A 478 4.30 16.40 -2.91
N PHE A 479 3.67 17.56 -2.74
CA PHE A 479 3.61 18.22 -1.44
C PHE A 479 2.76 17.45 -0.43
N GLY A 480 1.62 16.89 -0.83
CA GLY A 480 0.76 16.11 0.05
C GLY A 480 1.45 14.86 0.57
N LEU A 481 2.01 14.04 -0.32
CA LEU A 481 2.70 12.81 0.08
C LEU A 481 4.00 13.10 0.83
N SER A 482 4.76 14.15 0.47
CA SER A 482 5.92 14.58 1.27
C SER A 482 5.52 15.11 2.65
N ALA A 483 4.36 15.75 2.78
CA ALA A 483 3.86 16.18 4.09
C ALA A 483 3.57 15.00 5.02
N ILE A 484 3.15 13.84 4.49
CA ILE A 484 3.00 12.61 5.27
C ILE A 484 4.36 12.13 5.81
N PHE A 485 5.40 12.10 4.98
CA PHE A 485 6.75 11.74 5.42
C PHE A 485 7.25 12.66 6.53
N LEU A 486 7.06 13.97 6.36
CA LEU A 486 7.49 14.96 7.33
C LEU A 486 6.67 14.89 8.62
N PHE A 487 5.37 14.60 8.52
CA PHE A 487 4.51 14.36 9.67
C PHE A 487 4.99 13.15 10.47
N GLU A 488 5.22 12.02 9.82
CA GLU A 488 5.76 10.80 10.45
C GLU A 488 7.12 11.04 11.10
N TYR A 489 8.04 11.73 10.42
CA TYR A 489 9.34 12.09 10.97
C TYR A 489 9.22 12.94 12.25
N CYS A 490 8.41 14.00 12.22
CA CYS A 490 8.18 14.84 13.40
C CYS A 490 7.53 14.04 14.52
N LEU A 491 6.62 13.12 14.17
CA LEU A 491 5.96 12.25 15.12
C LEU A 491 6.94 11.31 15.81
N MET A 492 7.86 10.69 15.06
CA MET A 492 8.90 9.82 15.60
C MET A 492 9.83 10.61 16.53
N GLY A 493 10.20 11.83 16.14
CA GLY A 493 11.04 12.71 16.95
C GLY A 493 10.38 13.10 18.27
N TRP A 494 9.11 13.48 18.21
CA TRP A 494 8.31 13.86 19.38
C TRP A 494 8.00 12.67 20.31
N ARG A 495 7.66 11.51 19.75
CA ARG A 495 7.26 10.32 20.54
C ARG A 495 8.45 9.59 21.15
N PHE A 496 9.58 9.54 20.43
CA PHE A 496 10.75 8.77 20.84
C PHE A 496 11.95 9.70 21.06
N ASN A 497 12.64 10.08 19.98
CA ASN A 497 13.77 10.99 19.98
C ASN A 497 14.27 11.23 18.55
N ALA A 498 15.22 12.14 18.39
CA ALA A 498 15.83 12.47 17.10
C ALA A 498 16.60 11.30 16.47
N GLU A 499 17.27 10.45 17.25
CA GLU A 499 18.02 9.29 16.73
C GLU A 499 17.09 8.32 15.99
N VAL A 500 16.00 7.92 16.65
CA VAL A 500 14.96 7.04 16.08
C VAL A 500 14.31 7.69 14.87
N ALA A 501 13.97 8.98 14.96
CA ALA A 501 13.36 9.70 13.84
C ALA A 501 14.29 9.75 12.62
N ASN A 502 15.58 10.02 12.81
CA ASN A 502 16.57 10.06 11.73
C ASN A 502 16.76 8.68 11.08
N ALA A 503 16.80 7.62 11.90
CA ALA A 503 16.91 6.24 11.41
C ALA A 503 15.68 5.85 10.56
N GLU A 504 14.47 6.14 11.03
CA GLU A 504 13.24 5.87 10.26
C GLU A 504 13.17 6.76 9.00
N LEU A 505 13.54 8.04 9.07
CA LEU A 505 13.59 8.89 7.87
C LEU A 505 14.56 8.35 6.80
N GLN A 506 15.74 7.87 7.21
CA GLN A 506 16.69 7.26 6.28
C GLN A 506 16.11 6.01 5.62
N LYS A 507 15.44 5.16 6.40
CA LYS A 507 14.74 3.96 5.92
C LYS A 507 13.59 4.32 4.96
N ASP A 508 12.79 5.33 5.29
CA ASP A 508 11.69 5.82 4.46
C ASP A 508 12.17 6.43 3.15
N LEU A 509 13.26 7.19 3.17
CA LEU A 509 13.86 7.73 1.96
C LEU A 509 14.44 6.61 1.09
N SER A 510 15.10 5.61 1.69
CA SER A 510 15.67 4.50 0.93
C SER A 510 14.60 3.62 0.24
N SER A 511 13.47 3.40 0.92
CA SER A 511 12.42 2.47 0.45
C SER A 511 11.29 3.16 -0.31
N GLY A 512 10.94 4.41 0.05
CA GLY A 512 9.76 5.11 -0.45
C GLY A 512 10.02 6.33 -1.32
N PHE A 513 11.24 6.89 -1.35
CA PHE A 513 11.50 8.09 -2.15
C PHE A 513 11.29 7.85 -3.65
N PHE A 514 11.75 6.70 -4.16
CA PHE A 514 11.48 6.33 -5.54
C PHE A 514 9.98 6.22 -5.80
N LEU A 515 9.25 5.56 -4.91
CA LEU A 515 7.81 5.34 -5.05
C LEU A 515 7.03 6.66 -5.01
N LEU A 516 7.42 7.59 -4.14
CA LEU A 516 6.90 8.96 -4.07
C LEU A 516 7.08 9.67 -5.44
N LEU A 517 8.30 9.68 -5.98
CA LEU A 517 8.55 10.33 -7.28
C LEU A 517 7.81 9.62 -8.42
N PHE A 518 7.77 8.30 -8.39
CA PHE A 518 7.10 7.49 -9.39
C PHE A 518 5.59 7.76 -9.41
N LEU A 519 4.95 7.69 -8.25
CA LEU A 519 3.51 7.95 -8.07
C LEU A 519 3.15 9.36 -8.49
N THR A 520 3.84 10.36 -7.94
CA THR A 520 3.55 11.77 -8.24
C THR A 520 3.65 12.05 -9.73
N THR A 521 4.58 11.40 -10.44
CA THR A 521 4.79 11.55 -11.88
C THR A 521 3.76 10.80 -12.71
N LYS A 522 3.46 9.53 -12.38
CA LYS A 522 2.57 8.69 -13.18
C LYS A 522 1.10 9.05 -12.97
N LEU A 523 0.69 9.28 -11.72
CA LEU A 523 -0.69 9.62 -11.36
C LEU A 523 -1.07 11.06 -11.69
N SER A 524 -0.10 11.91 -12.06
CA SER A 524 -0.36 13.25 -12.51
C SER A 524 -0.39 13.42 -14.03
N ARG A 525 -0.15 12.36 -14.82
CA ARG A 525 0.05 12.43 -16.28
C ARG A 525 -0.90 11.49 -17.03
N PHE A 526 -1.98 12.06 -17.57
CA PHE A 526 -2.99 11.37 -18.37
C PHE A 526 -2.89 11.82 -19.83
N ASP A 527 -2.78 10.85 -20.74
CA ASP A 527 -2.79 11.08 -22.19
C ASP A 527 -4.23 10.99 -22.71
N VAL A 528 -4.96 12.10 -22.60
CA VAL A 528 -6.38 12.13 -22.92
C VAL A 528 -6.60 12.18 -24.43
N ILE A 529 -7.19 11.13 -24.97
CA ILE A 529 -7.56 10.99 -26.38
C ILE A 529 -9.05 10.66 -26.46
N PRO A 530 -9.90 11.58 -26.95
CA PRO A 530 -11.35 11.37 -26.97
C PRO A 530 -11.77 10.08 -27.70
N ASN A 531 -12.72 9.37 -27.09
CA ASN A 531 -13.34 8.12 -27.59
C ASN A 531 -12.35 6.95 -27.81
N TYR A 532 -11.22 6.96 -27.10
CA TYR A 532 -10.20 5.92 -27.25
C TYR A 532 -10.11 5.01 -26.05
N TRP A 533 -10.28 3.70 -26.28
CA TRP A 533 -9.94 2.66 -25.31
C TRP A 533 -8.57 2.09 -25.68
N ALA A 534 -7.53 2.55 -25.00
CA ALA A 534 -6.19 2.01 -25.16
C ALA A 534 -6.13 0.56 -24.64
N PRO A 535 -5.37 -0.33 -25.28
CA PRO A 535 -5.03 -1.63 -24.70
C PRO A 535 -4.39 -1.44 -23.33
N LEU A 536 -4.78 -2.26 -22.36
CA LEU A 536 -4.11 -2.29 -21.06
C LEU A 536 -2.69 -2.84 -21.28
N ARG A 537 -1.67 -1.99 -21.13
CA ARG A 537 -0.27 -2.43 -21.18
C ARG A 537 0.17 -2.74 -19.74
N LEU A 538 0.46 -4.02 -19.47
CA LEU A 538 1.00 -4.46 -18.19
C LEU A 538 2.47 -4.04 -18.01
N TRP A 539 3.18 -3.86 -19.12
CA TRP A 539 4.62 -3.61 -19.14
C TRP A 539 5.01 -2.72 -20.32
N ASP A 540 5.69 -1.62 -20.04
CA ASP A 540 6.34 -0.79 -21.05
C ASP A 540 7.77 -0.49 -20.57
N TRP A 541 8.72 -1.28 -21.06
CA TRP A 541 10.13 -1.25 -20.64
C TRP A 541 10.75 0.14 -20.84
N ASN A 542 10.29 0.90 -21.84
CA ASN A 542 10.76 2.25 -22.10
C ASN A 542 10.32 3.26 -21.03
N THR A 543 9.20 3.02 -20.32
CA THR A 543 8.66 3.90 -19.27
C THR A 543 9.00 3.49 -17.84
N LEU A 544 9.56 2.29 -17.63
CA LEU A 544 10.02 1.75 -16.33
C LEU A 544 11.51 2.04 -16.08
N PHE A 545 12.35 1.87 -17.11
CA PHE A 545 13.81 2.07 -17.01
C PHE A 545 14.32 3.34 -17.67
N SER A 546 13.42 4.18 -18.21
CA SER A 546 13.75 5.59 -18.23
C SER A 546 13.86 6.04 -16.77
N VAL A 547 15.09 6.04 -16.23
CA VAL A 547 15.50 7.04 -15.23
C VAL A 547 14.75 8.29 -15.63
N PRO A 548 13.90 8.88 -14.77
CA PRO A 548 12.97 9.93 -15.18
C PRO A 548 13.79 10.91 -16.01
N ARG A 549 13.66 10.81 -17.35
CA ARG A 549 14.42 11.69 -18.22
C ARG A 549 13.99 13.04 -17.73
N VAL A 550 14.98 13.88 -17.42
CA VAL A 550 14.79 15.17 -16.77
C VAL A 550 13.71 15.99 -17.49
N GLU A 551 13.42 15.66 -18.75
CA GLU A 551 12.20 16.03 -19.46
C GLU A 551 11.44 14.79 -19.95
N ALA A 552 10.43 14.38 -19.19
CA ALA A 552 9.33 13.69 -19.81
C ALA A 552 8.55 14.73 -20.62
N GLN A 553 8.56 14.56 -21.93
CA GLN A 553 7.82 15.41 -22.85
C GLN A 553 6.31 15.35 -22.48
N SER A 554 5.84 16.39 -21.81
CA SER A 554 4.44 16.64 -21.50
C SER A 554 3.97 17.82 -22.34
N PHE A 555 2.77 17.74 -22.88
CA PHE A 555 2.15 18.87 -23.56
C PHE A 555 0.81 19.19 -22.95
N ASN A 556 0.51 20.49 -22.83
CA ASN A 556 -0.77 20.96 -22.38
C ASN A 556 -1.68 21.08 -23.62
N LEU A 557 -2.73 20.26 -23.68
CA LEU A 557 -3.70 20.32 -24.78
C LEU A 557 -4.36 21.71 -24.90
N ASP A 558 -4.49 22.45 -23.79
CA ASP A 558 -5.05 23.81 -23.79
C ASP A 558 -4.10 24.83 -24.45
N GLN A 559 -2.81 24.51 -24.56
CA GLN A 559 -1.83 25.35 -25.27
C GLN A 559 -1.81 25.05 -26.77
N ILE A 560 -2.29 23.87 -27.19
CA ILE A 560 -2.27 23.43 -28.58
C ILE A 560 -3.64 23.64 -29.23
N ILE A 561 -4.74 23.29 -28.56
CA ILE A 561 -6.08 23.45 -29.14
C ILE A 561 -6.48 24.93 -29.04
N GLY A 562 -6.87 25.50 -30.18
CA GLY A 562 -7.16 26.92 -30.33
C GLY A 562 -5.93 27.79 -30.63
N SER A 563 -4.73 27.20 -30.72
CA SER A 563 -3.55 27.94 -31.16
C SER A 563 -3.61 28.22 -32.67
N GLU A 564 -3.26 29.45 -33.05
CA GLU A 564 -3.03 29.80 -34.46
C GLU A 564 -1.66 29.28 -34.87
N VAL A 565 -1.60 28.59 -36.00
CA VAL A 565 -0.37 28.01 -36.54
C VAL A 565 -0.12 28.50 -37.94
N ILE A 566 1.17 28.69 -38.25
CA ILE A 566 1.66 28.93 -39.61
C ILE A 566 2.23 27.61 -40.13
N ILE A 567 1.80 27.23 -41.33
CA ILE A 567 2.24 26.02 -42.01
C ILE A 567 3.08 26.45 -43.20
N GLU A 568 4.35 26.06 -43.21
CA GLU A 568 5.36 26.43 -44.19
C GLU A 568 5.91 25.21 -44.92
N ASN A 569 6.67 25.45 -45.98
CA ASN A 569 7.23 24.37 -46.79
C ASN A 569 8.37 23.65 -46.08
N TYR A 570 8.35 22.30 -46.11
CA TYR A 570 9.45 21.48 -45.61
C TYR A 570 10.72 21.56 -46.49
N GLY A 571 10.57 21.92 -47.77
CA GLY A 571 11.67 22.13 -48.71
C GLY A 571 11.18 22.81 -50.00
N GLU A 572 12.08 23.03 -50.95
CA GLU A 572 11.78 23.76 -52.21
C GLU A 572 10.93 22.97 -53.21
N TYR A 573 10.82 21.65 -53.03
CA TYR A 573 10.14 20.74 -53.95
C TYR A 573 9.08 19.94 -53.20
N GLY A 574 7.82 20.06 -53.63
CA GLY A 574 6.68 19.42 -52.98
C GLY A 574 5.35 19.80 -53.62
N VAL A 575 4.30 18.99 -53.41
CA VAL A 575 2.94 19.29 -53.89
C VAL A 575 2.39 20.53 -53.18
N LEU A 576 2.79 20.74 -51.93
CA LEU A 576 2.39 21.90 -51.13
C LEU A 576 3.25 23.14 -51.36
N ALA A 577 4.40 23.01 -52.05
CA ALA A 577 5.39 24.06 -52.23
C ALA A 577 4.81 25.38 -52.77
N LYS A 578 3.85 25.29 -53.70
CA LYS A 578 3.22 26.44 -54.36
C LYS A 578 2.01 27.01 -53.61
N HIS A 579 1.59 26.37 -52.53
CA HIS A 579 0.36 26.68 -51.80
C HIS A 579 0.60 27.09 -50.35
N LEU A 580 1.82 26.94 -49.83
CA LEU A 580 2.24 27.40 -48.51
C LEU A 580 3.11 28.67 -48.66
N PRO A 581 3.16 29.57 -47.66
CA PRO A 581 2.63 29.41 -46.31
C PRO A 581 1.13 29.67 -46.16
N ILE A 582 0.47 28.94 -45.24
CA ILE A 582 -0.93 29.14 -44.88
C ILE A 582 -1.09 29.18 -43.35
N LYS A 583 -2.06 29.97 -42.89
CA LYS A 583 -2.43 30.07 -41.48
C LYS A 583 -3.69 29.25 -41.17
N GLY A 584 -3.78 28.76 -39.95
CA GLY A 584 -5.00 28.13 -39.46
C GLY A 584 -5.00 27.87 -37.97
N GLU A 585 -6.17 27.51 -37.47
CA GLU A 585 -6.41 27.23 -36.06
C GLU A 585 -6.41 25.71 -35.80
N VAL A 586 -5.73 25.28 -34.74
CA VAL A 586 -5.77 23.88 -34.30
C VAL A 586 -7.11 23.60 -33.61
N VAL A 587 -8.00 22.87 -34.28
CA VAL A 587 -9.38 22.63 -33.79
C VAL A 587 -9.45 21.52 -32.76
N LYS A 588 -8.74 20.40 -32.98
CA LYS A 588 -8.78 19.22 -32.11
C LYS A 588 -7.67 18.23 -32.39
N ARG A 589 -7.37 17.40 -31.40
CA ARG A 589 -6.55 16.17 -31.52
C ARG A 589 -7.46 14.95 -31.69
N GLU A 590 -7.12 14.04 -32.59
CA GLU A 590 -7.90 12.82 -32.86
C GLU A 590 -7.03 11.63 -33.29
N LEU A 591 -7.62 10.44 -33.36
CA LEU A 591 -6.98 9.23 -33.86
C LEU A 591 -7.27 9.01 -35.34
N LEU A 592 -6.22 8.65 -36.09
CA LEU A 592 -6.35 8.17 -37.47
C LEU A 592 -5.74 6.78 -37.62
N SER A 593 -6.56 5.77 -37.93
CA SER A 593 -6.12 4.35 -38.02
C SER A 593 -5.29 3.90 -36.81
N TRP A 594 -5.76 4.19 -35.58
CA TRP A 594 -5.08 3.83 -34.32
C TRP A 594 -3.77 4.56 -34.04
N GLU A 595 -3.34 5.46 -34.94
CA GLU A 595 -2.23 6.34 -34.66
C GLU A 595 -2.70 7.57 -33.89
N LYS A 596 -2.04 7.81 -32.77
CA LYS A 596 -2.22 8.98 -31.92
C LYS A 596 -1.65 10.24 -32.59
N ASP A 597 -1.98 11.40 -32.02
CA ASP A 597 -1.33 12.68 -32.30
C ASP A 597 -1.57 13.24 -33.71
N TRP A 598 -2.78 13.06 -34.23
CA TRP A 598 -3.24 13.80 -35.39
C TRP A 598 -4.03 15.03 -34.96
N TYR A 599 -3.68 16.19 -35.51
CA TYR A 599 -4.26 17.49 -35.20
C TYR A 599 -5.03 18.01 -36.41
N LEU A 600 -6.31 18.33 -36.21
CA LEU A 600 -7.16 18.91 -37.24
C LEU A 600 -6.93 20.42 -37.25
N ILE A 601 -6.47 20.95 -38.37
CA ILE A 601 -6.31 22.38 -38.57
C ILE A 601 -7.45 22.89 -39.43
N LYS A 602 -8.11 23.97 -38.99
CA LYS A 602 -9.03 24.75 -39.80
C LYS A 602 -8.24 25.87 -40.45
N LEU A 603 -8.14 25.86 -41.76
CA LEU A 603 -7.37 26.86 -42.49
C LEU A 603 -8.16 28.17 -42.59
N ASN A 604 -7.45 29.29 -42.44
CA ASN A 604 -8.03 30.63 -42.58
C ASN A 604 -8.39 30.90 -44.05
N GLU A 605 -7.60 30.35 -44.97
CA GLU A 605 -7.85 30.34 -46.41
C GLU A 605 -7.84 28.90 -46.95
N PRO A 606 -8.72 28.54 -47.90
CA PRO A 606 -8.77 27.18 -48.42
C PRO A 606 -7.53 26.87 -49.25
N LEU A 607 -6.94 25.71 -48.98
CA LEU A 607 -5.91 25.12 -49.83
C LEU A 607 -6.59 24.65 -51.14
N ASN A 608 -6.06 25.05 -52.29
CA ASN A 608 -6.62 24.70 -53.60
C ASN A 608 -5.70 23.69 -54.31
N ILE A 609 -5.91 22.40 -54.07
CA ILE A 609 -5.15 21.34 -54.75
C ILE A 609 -6.02 20.72 -55.84
N ALA A 610 -5.54 20.82 -57.08
CA ALA A 610 -6.31 20.50 -58.29
C ALA A 610 -7.65 21.28 -58.32
N TRP A 611 -8.78 20.60 -58.49
CA TRP A 611 -10.13 21.19 -58.54
C TRP A 611 -10.88 21.17 -57.20
N LYS A 612 -10.22 20.88 -56.08
CA LYS A 612 -10.86 20.78 -54.76
C LYS A 612 -10.32 21.84 -53.80
N LYS A 613 -11.24 22.45 -53.05
CA LYS A 613 -10.93 23.36 -51.94
C LYS A 613 -10.91 22.58 -50.63
N GLN A 614 -9.81 22.62 -49.89
CA GLN A 614 -9.71 22.03 -48.57
C GLN A 614 -9.67 23.13 -47.51
N TYR A 615 -10.68 23.16 -46.64
CA TYR A 615 -10.73 24.05 -45.47
C TYR A 615 -10.13 23.42 -44.22
N PHE A 616 -9.91 22.10 -44.25
CA PHE A 616 -9.37 21.34 -43.14
C PHE A 616 -8.23 20.44 -43.60
N ILE A 617 -7.21 20.32 -42.78
CA ILE A 617 -6.11 19.38 -42.97
C ILE A 617 -5.73 18.71 -41.66
N TRP A 618 -5.15 17.52 -41.77
CA TRP A 618 -4.60 16.78 -40.65
C TRP A 618 -3.09 16.92 -40.63
N LEU A 619 -2.56 17.34 -39.48
CA LEU A 619 -1.13 17.39 -39.21
C LEU A 619 -0.74 16.35 -38.18
N LYS A 620 0.44 15.76 -38.32
CA LYS A 620 1.08 14.92 -37.31
C LYS A 620 2.58 15.10 -37.38
N THR A 621 3.27 15.13 -36.25
CA THR A 621 4.74 15.22 -36.21
C THR A 621 5.40 14.11 -37.02
N LYS A 622 6.46 14.45 -37.75
CA LYS A 622 7.23 13.50 -38.55
C LYS A 622 7.91 12.45 -37.66
N ASP A 623 8.49 12.90 -36.54
CA ASP A 623 8.97 12.02 -35.48
C ASP A 623 7.84 11.75 -34.49
N PRO A 624 7.39 10.49 -34.33
CA PRO A 624 6.33 10.13 -33.39
C PRO A 624 6.69 10.36 -31.92
N ASN A 625 7.96 10.60 -31.59
CA ASN A 625 8.40 10.93 -30.24
C ASN A 625 8.37 12.44 -29.93
N GLU A 626 8.16 13.30 -30.95
CA GLU A 626 8.08 14.74 -30.74
C GLU A 626 6.66 15.20 -30.43
N ILE A 627 6.53 16.14 -29.49
CA ILE A 627 5.30 16.87 -29.20
C ILE A 627 5.00 17.85 -30.34
N PHE A 628 3.74 17.95 -30.75
CA PHE A 628 3.29 18.95 -31.72
C PHE A 628 3.42 20.37 -31.16
N LEU A 629 4.02 21.28 -31.94
CA LEU A 629 4.42 22.65 -31.58
C LEU A 629 5.46 22.74 -30.46
N SER A 630 6.31 21.72 -30.27
CA SER A 630 7.36 21.76 -29.23
C SER A 630 8.56 22.62 -29.59
N ARG A 631 8.72 22.94 -30.87
CA ARG A 631 9.78 23.78 -31.42
C ARG A 631 9.24 24.55 -32.61
N ASP A 632 9.89 25.67 -32.89
CA ASP A 632 9.63 26.42 -34.12
C ASP A 632 10.05 25.58 -35.34
N GLN A 633 9.37 25.77 -36.48
CA GLN A 633 9.63 25.07 -37.74
C GLN A 633 9.58 23.54 -37.57
N GLN A 634 8.53 23.03 -36.93
CA GLN A 634 8.46 21.61 -36.63
C GLN A 634 8.01 20.77 -37.84
N PRO A 635 8.76 19.71 -38.21
CA PRO A 635 8.37 18.81 -39.30
C PRO A 635 7.08 18.04 -39.02
N VAL A 636 6.12 18.14 -39.95
CA VAL A 636 4.82 17.46 -39.87
C VAL A 636 4.43 16.78 -41.18
N GLN A 637 3.67 15.70 -41.08
CA GLN A 637 2.97 15.03 -42.16
C GLN A 637 1.62 15.71 -42.39
N VAL A 638 1.33 16.06 -43.65
CA VAL A 638 0.07 16.69 -44.04
C VAL A 638 -0.82 15.66 -44.74
N ARG A 639 -2.06 15.51 -44.23
CA ARG A 639 -3.12 14.75 -44.89
C ARG A 639 -4.32 15.64 -45.19
N LEU A 640 -4.85 15.56 -46.41
CA LEU A 640 -5.98 16.38 -46.84
C LEU A 640 -7.31 15.81 -46.37
N VAL A 641 -8.21 16.71 -45.98
CA VAL A 641 -9.63 16.41 -45.79
C VAL A 641 -10.38 16.75 -47.08
N ASN A 642 -10.53 15.76 -47.95
CA ASN A 642 -11.21 15.95 -49.23
C ASN A 642 -12.74 15.92 -49.14
N LYS A 643 -13.30 15.24 -48.13
CA LYS A 643 -14.74 15.19 -47.84
C LYS A 643 -14.95 15.55 -46.38
N ILE A 644 -15.72 16.60 -46.12
CA ILE A 644 -15.98 17.06 -44.75
C ILE A 644 -16.76 15.99 -43.96
N ASP A 645 -17.62 15.23 -44.61
CA ASP A 645 -18.37 14.12 -43.98
C ASP A 645 -17.47 13.05 -43.35
N ASP A 646 -16.24 12.87 -43.86
CA ASP A 646 -15.27 11.94 -43.28
C ASP A 646 -14.79 12.40 -41.89
N LEU A 647 -14.91 13.69 -41.56
CA LEU A 647 -14.66 14.21 -40.21
C LEU A 647 -15.75 13.80 -39.21
N ALA A 648 -16.96 13.48 -39.66
CA ALA A 648 -18.08 13.08 -38.80
C ALA A 648 -18.04 11.58 -38.42
N LYS A 649 -17.26 10.75 -39.13
CA LYS A 649 -17.12 9.31 -38.83
C LYS A 649 -16.62 9.07 -37.41
N GLU A 650 -17.24 8.14 -36.69
CA GLU A 650 -16.77 7.68 -35.36
C GLU A 650 -15.38 7.07 -35.42
N ARG A 651 -15.07 6.30 -36.47
CA ARG A 651 -13.75 5.69 -36.70
C ARG A 651 -13.15 6.18 -38.00
N LYS A 652 -12.14 7.03 -37.88
CA LYS A 652 -11.43 7.63 -39.01
C LYS A 652 -10.23 6.78 -39.41
N ARG A 653 -10.13 6.45 -40.70
CA ARG A 653 -9.01 5.67 -41.23
C ARG A 653 -8.08 6.58 -42.02
N LYS A 654 -6.76 6.37 -41.92
CA LYS A 654 -5.76 7.10 -42.73
C LYS A 654 -6.02 7.05 -44.24
N ARG A 655 -6.63 5.98 -44.75
CA ARG A 655 -7.03 5.88 -46.17
C ARG A 655 -8.12 6.86 -46.57
N ASP A 656 -8.89 7.38 -45.62
CA ASP A 656 -9.95 8.37 -45.87
C ASP A 656 -9.33 9.78 -46.06
N PHE A 657 -8.07 9.98 -45.64
CA PHE A 657 -7.35 11.26 -45.70
C PHE A 657 -6.03 11.09 -46.46
N LEU A 658 -5.98 11.62 -47.68
CA LEU A 658 -4.83 11.45 -48.58
C LEU A 658 -3.58 12.11 -47.98
N PHE A 659 -2.48 11.35 -47.86
CA PHE A 659 -1.17 11.94 -47.56
C PHE A 659 -0.67 12.69 -48.79
N VAL A 660 -0.20 13.92 -48.58
CA VAL A 660 0.22 14.79 -49.68
C VAL A 660 1.68 15.15 -49.58
N ASP A 661 2.12 15.67 -48.45
CA ASP A 661 3.50 16.12 -48.31
C ASP A 661 3.92 16.26 -46.84
N LEU A 662 5.20 16.59 -46.63
CA LEU A 662 5.70 17.14 -45.37
C LEU A 662 5.59 18.67 -45.38
N ALA A 663 5.37 19.25 -44.21
CA ALA A 663 5.38 20.69 -43.99
C ALA A 663 6.16 21.02 -42.69
N LEU A 664 6.44 22.30 -42.48
CA LEU A 664 6.91 22.84 -41.21
C LEU A 664 5.75 23.56 -40.54
N VAL A 665 5.61 23.42 -39.23
CA VAL A 665 4.58 24.12 -38.47
C VAL A 665 5.20 24.93 -37.33
N SER A 666 4.73 26.16 -37.19
CA SER A 666 5.16 27.11 -36.17
C SER A 666 3.95 27.67 -35.44
N ASN A 667 4.10 27.95 -34.15
CA ASN A 667 3.08 28.67 -33.39
C ASN A 667 3.17 30.16 -33.74
N GLN A 668 2.03 30.82 -33.95
CA GLN A 668 1.98 32.23 -34.35
C GLN A 668 2.13 33.20 -33.18
#